data_AF-A0A1S3YAB4-F1
#
_entry.id   AF-A0A1S3YAB4-F1
#
_cell.length_a   1.000
_cell.length_b   1.000
_cell.length_c   1.000
_cell.angle_alpha   90.00
_cell.angle_beta   90.00
_cell.angle_gamma   90.00
#
_symmetry.space_group_name_H-M   'P 1'
#
loop_
_entity.id
_entity.type
_entity.pdbx_description
1 polymer ?
#
loop_
_entity_poly.entity_id
_entity_poly.type
_entity_poly.pdbx_seq_one_letter_code
_entity_poly.pdbx_strand_id
1 'polypeptide(L)'
;SLASLLVIQAFIHYSGKVEKEKQAAPFLQLNFIRLLADLKFSIKRPEVVDVILPFFIESLEEGDASVPGLLRLRLLDAVARLASLGFEKSYHEAVVLMTRSYLSKLAAVGSTESKTTALEATTERIETLPTGFLLIAKSLTTPKLRTDYRHRLLSLCSDVGLATESIKCGADFLGPLLPAVAEICSDSDPTVDVEPSLLKLFRNLWFYVSLFGLAPPLQDHHGMTKSVSTTLNSVGSTGAIALQAVSDPNMWSAVWSSAVQRISQGTPPLVVSSMKWLEDELELSALLKGSRRGGGNEKGAVSQRTALSAALRGCMELSAMRAISGVKSTYLLAVACLEITRFSSNAGILNVGPSSTASRSAFSCVFEYLKIPGLTPAISQCLTAIVHSAFEKAVAWLEETRSRADYKESTLTTHVSFLLKSLSQRNEHIRDISVNLLNQLRDRFPQILWNSSCLDSVLFSVHNDLPSSAINDFACMATIRSLYQRTVREWMILSLSQAPCTSQGLLQEKLCKANAWQKSQPTEEVVSLLSEIKIGTGKNDHWTGTKTANIPAVMAAAAAASGAKLKLREAFNFEVLSTCMISATAKSNHAGEIAGMRSLYASFGSLDLPASGPGDMVEHLQPKTGSFSEVLLKKFVRLLQEFINDAERGREVDKSSFHETCSQATAFLLSDLGSDSKSNVESFSKLLRLLCWSPAHILTSNAMETGVFIWTWLVSAAPQLCSLVLAELVDAWLSTVDTKRGLFTSEVRCCGPAAKLRPHLGPGEPEAPPEKDPVEQIMAHRLWLGFFIDRFEVVQHGSVSQLLLLGRLLQGTITLPWNFSSHPAATGTFFTLMLLGLKFCSCKLQGSLQNVMAGFQLLEDRIYRASLGWFAHQPEWYDMNKSFALSEMQSVSMFVHHLLNEQLDTSQLDFKGRALENGSSLNDVKDQHHPVWGQMECYAVGREKRKQLLLMLCQHEADRLDVWAQPTAKESTSRLKISSEKWVDFARTAFSVDPRIAFCLAARFPTNNHLKAEVTQLVQ
;
A
#
# COMPACT_ATOMS: atom_id res chain seq x y z
N SER A 1 3.32 56.02 -19.72
CA SER A 1 4.12 55.62 -20.90
C SER A 1 5.12 56.70 -21.29
N LEU A 2 4.69 57.84 -21.85
CA LEU A 2 5.56 58.99 -22.16
C LEU A 2 6.30 59.56 -20.93
N ALA A 3 5.63 59.66 -19.77
CA ALA A 3 6.25 60.11 -18.53
C ALA A 3 7.40 59.20 -18.06
N SER A 4 7.30 57.88 -18.27
CA SER A 4 8.33 56.91 -17.88
C SER A 4 9.57 57.03 -18.78
N LEU A 5 9.35 57.22 -20.09
CA LEU A 5 10.42 57.49 -21.07
C LEU A 5 11.11 58.84 -20.79
N LEU A 6 10.34 59.88 -20.44
CA LEU A 6 10.88 61.19 -20.08
C LEU A 6 11.71 61.16 -18.78
N VAL A 7 11.31 60.35 -17.79
CA VAL A 7 12.09 60.16 -16.54
C VAL A 7 13.39 59.39 -16.81
N ILE A 8 13.37 58.39 -17.70
CA ILE A 8 14.59 57.67 -18.11
C ILE A 8 15.52 58.58 -18.92
N GLN A 9 14.97 59.39 -19.83
CA GLN A 9 15.72 60.34 -20.63
C GLN A 9 16.31 61.47 -19.75
N ALA A 10 15.57 61.94 -18.74
CA ALA A 10 16.07 62.85 -17.73
C ALA A 10 17.17 62.21 -16.85
N PHE A 11 17.08 60.92 -16.54
CA PHE A 11 18.10 60.19 -15.79
C PHE A 11 19.39 59.99 -16.61
N ILE A 12 19.31 59.62 -17.89
CA ILE A 12 20.48 59.56 -18.79
C ILE A 12 21.15 60.94 -18.88
N HIS A 13 20.34 62.00 -18.95
CA HIS A 13 20.84 63.38 -19.01
C HIS A 13 21.40 63.88 -17.65
N TYR A 14 20.93 63.34 -16.52
CA TYR A 14 21.41 63.70 -15.18
C TYR A 14 22.66 62.91 -14.78
N SER A 15 22.72 61.61 -15.09
CA SER A 15 23.89 60.75 -14.86
C SER A 15 25.12 61.22 -15.64
N GLY A 16 24.95 61.63 -16.91
CA GLY A 16 26.03 62.24 -17.70
C GLY A 16 26.51 63.62 -17.19
N LYS A 17 25.82 64.24 -16.22
CA LYS A 17 26.25 65.50 -15.57
C LYS A 17 26.90 65.29 -14.20
N VAL A 18 26.62 64.18 -13.51
CA VAL A 18 27.07 63.93 -12.12
C VAL A 18 28.52 63.41 -12.03
N GLU A 19 29.14 63.00 -13.14
CA GLU A 19 30.59 62.73 -13.17
C GLU A 19 31.46 63.92 -12.70
N LYS A 20 30.89 65.14 -12.60
CA LYS A 20 31.61 66.34 -12.15
C LYS A 20 31.49 66.70 -10.67
N GLU A 21 30.59 66.10 -9.87
CA GLU A 21 30.42 66.48 -8.45
C GLU A 21 30.27 65.26 -7.52
N LYS A 22 31.41 64.79 -7.02
CA LYS A 22 31.49 63.82 -5.90
C LYS A 22 31.21 64.55 -4.59
N GLN A 23 30.09 64.27 -3.89
CA GLN A 23 30.08 64.08 -2.41
C GLN A 23 28.73 63.80 -1.70
N ALA A 24 27.55 63.77 -2.35
CA ALA A 24 26.28 63.57 -1.59
C ALA A 24 25.22 62.62 -2.21
N ALA A 25 25.57 61.78 -3.19
CA ALA A 25 24.57 61.12 -4.06
C ALA A 25 24.22 59.62 -3.84
N PRO A 26 24.80 58.81 -2.93
CA PRO A 26 24.58 57.35 -3.00
C PRO A 26 23.16 56.92 -2.59
N PHE A 27 22.54 57.52 -1.57
CA PHE A 27 21.23 57.10 -1.05
C PHE A 27 20.04 57.42 -2.00
N LEU A 28 20.12 58.54 -2.73
CA LEU A 28 19.14 58.93 -3.74
C LEU A 28 19.23 58.05 -4.99
N GLN A 29 20.45 57.76 -5.47
CA GLN A 29 20.68 56.77 -6.53
C GLN A 29 20.13 55.38 -6.14
N LEU A 30 20.42 54.92 -4.91
CA LEU A 30 19.99 53.62 -4.38
C LEU A 30 18.46 53.44 -4.30
N ASN A 31 17.72 54.49 -3.97
CA ASN A 31 16.25 54.45 -3.92
C ASN A 31 15.62 54.64 -5.30
N PHE A 32 16.28 55.38 -6.20
CA PHE A 32 15.82 55.57 -7.58
C PHE A 32 16.05 54.33 -8.47
N ILE A 33 17.16 53.62 -8.30
CA ILE A 33 17.44 52.32 -8.94
C ILE A 33 16.38 51.28 -8.52
N ARG A 34 16.04 51.25 -7.23
CA ARG A 34 14.96 50.40 -6.70
C ARG A 34 13.59 50.78 -7.28
N LEU A 35 13.26 52.07 -7.31
CA LEU A 35 12.03 52.58 -7.93
C LEU A 35 11.96 52.28 -9.43
N LEU A 36 13.06 52.36 -10.18
CA LEU A 36 13.11 52.02 -11.62
C LEU A 36 12.93 50.52 -11.87
N ALA A 37 13.48 49.67 -11.01
CA ALA A 37 13.25 48.22 -11.05
C ALA A 37 11.80 47.87 -10.68
N ASP A 38 11.24 48.53 -9.66
CA ASP A 38 9.89 48.27 -9.14
C ASP A 38 8.77 48.89 -10.02
N LEU A 39 8.93 50.09 -10.58
CA LEU A 39 7.93 50.75 -11.47
C LEU A 39 7.63 49.96 -12.75
N LYS A 40 8.52 49.04 -13.11
CA LYS A 40 8.50 48.35 -14.41
C LYS A 40 7.75 47.03 -14.42
N PHE A 41 7.46 46.45 -13.26
CA PHE A 41 6.58 45.29 -13.15
C PHE A 41 5.20 45.59 -13.77
N SER A 42 4.82 46.87 -13.82
CA SER A 42 3.58 47.36 -14.43
C SER A 42 3.63 47.62 -15.95
N ILE A 43 4.81 47.67 -16.60
CA ILE A 43 4.93 48.16 -18.00
C ILE A 43 5.30 47.06 -19.01
N LYS A 44 6.00 45.97 -18.63
CA LYS A 44 6.33 44.79 -19.48
C LYS A 44 6.68 45.11 -20.95
N ARG A 45 7.52 46.13 -21.20
CA ARG A 45 7.96 46.53 -22.55
C ARG A 45 9.45 46.21 -22.77
N PRO A 46 9.82 45.46 -23.83
CA PRO A 46 11.20 45.07 -24.09
C PRO A 46 12.10 46.28 -24.38
N GLU A 47 11.58 47.29 -25.09
CA GLU A 47 12.37 48.45 -25.54
C GLU A 47 12.95 49.25 -24.37
N VAL A 48 12.24 49.28 -23.25
CA VAL A 48 12.69 49.99 -22.06
C VAL A 48 13.74 49.17 -21.31
N VAL A 49 13.71 47.84 -21.36
CA VAL A 49 14.70 46.97 -20.69
C VAL A 49 16.02 47.03 -21.43
N ASP A 50 15.97 46.99 -22.77
CA ASP A 50 17.16 47.07 -23.62
C ASP A 50 17.90 48.41 -23.50
N VAL A 51 17.22 49.49 -23.10
CA VAL A 51 17.85 50.80 -22.83
C VAL A 51 18.47 50.86 -21.43
N ILE A 52 17.85 50.26 -20.41
CA ILE A 52 18.29 50.42 -19.00
C ILE A 52 19.36 49.40 -18.61
N LEU A 53 19.25 48.16 -19.09
CA LEU A 53 20.14 47.07 -18.69
C LEU A 53 21.63 47.37 -18.97
N PRO A 54 22.02 47.93 -20.13
CA PRO A 54 23.42 48.26 -20.40
C PRO A 54 24.03 49.22 -19.36
N PHE A 55 23.29 50.24 -18.91
CA PHE A 55 23.77 51.16 -17.87
C PHE A 55 24.00 50.48 -16.52
N PHE A 56 23.16 49.51 -16.16
CA PHE A 56 23.35 48.73 -14.94
C PHE A 56 24.53 47.76 -15.05
N ILE A 57 24.74 47.17 -16.23
CA ILE A 57 25.91 46.32 -16.54
C ILE A 57 27.20 47.14 -16.45
N GLU A 58 27.26 48.29 -17.12
CA GLU A 58 28.41 49.22 -17.09
C GLU A 58 28.73 49.67 -15.66
N SER A 59 27.71 50.00 -14.87
CA SER A 59 27.89 50.35 -13.45
C SER A 59 28.46 49.21 -12.60
N LEU A 60 28.16 47.95 -12.95
CA LEU A 60 28.62 46.75 -12.24
C LEU A 60 30.01 46.27 -12.67
N GLU A 61 30.43 46.54 -13.90
CA GLU A 61 31.75 46.16 -14.44
C GLU A 61 32.79 47.28 -14.30
N GLU A 62 32.44 48.54 -14.59
CA GLU A 62 33.39 49.66 -14.72
C GLU A 62 33.11 50.84 -13.75
N GLY A 63 31.94 50.89 -13.12
CA GLY A 63 31.51 52.00 -12.25
C GLY A 63 31.70 51.81 -10.74
N ASP A 64 31.03 52.67 -9.96
CA ASP A 64 31.07 52.72 -8.47
C ASP A 64 30.59 51.42 -7.78
N ALA A 65 29.92 50.52 -8.51
CA ALA A 65 29.43 49.23 -8.01
C ALA A 65 30.33 48.03 -8.40
N SER A 66 31.52 48.29 -8.94
CA SER A 66 32.54 47.26 -9.22
C SER A 66 33.09 46.60 -7.95
N VAL A 67 33.14 47.33 -6.83
CA VAL A 67 33.59 46.84 -5.51
C VAL A 67 32.40 46.28 -4.71
N PRO A 68 32.56 45.19 -3.93
CA PRO A 68 31.50 44.67 -3.06
C PRO A 68 31.02 45.72 -2.05
N GLY A 69 29.72 46.02 -2.08
CA GLY A 69 29.04 47.00 -1.22
C GLY A 69 27.53 47.02 -1.47
N LEU A 70 26.76 47.77 -0.67
CA LEU A 70 25.29 47.78 -0.71
C LEU A 70 24.71 48.16 -2.09
N LEU A 71 25.38 49.07 -2.81
CA LEU A 71 25.02 49.48 -4.19
C LEU A 71 25.10 48.31 -5.16
N ARG A 72 26.17 47.51 -5.10
CA ARG A 72 26.35 46.32 -5.92
C ARG A 72 25.28 45.27 -5.65
N LEU A 73 24.97 45.01 -4.37
CA LEU A 73 23.93 44.05 -4.00
C LEU A 73 22.56 44.43 -4.59
N ARG A 74 22.18 45.71 -4.48
CA ARG A 74 20.90 46.19 -5.04
C ARG A 74 20.88 46.20 -6.56
N LEU A 75 21.98 46.53 -7.22
CA LEU A 75 22.07 46.48 -8.68
C LEU A 75 21.97 45.04 -9.20
N LEU A 76 22.59 44.07 -8.54
CA LEU A 76 22.46 42.65 -8.90
C LEU A 76 21.01 42.14 -8.72
N ASP A 77 20.32 42.53 -7.65
CA ASP A 77 18.88 42.23 -7.47
C ASP A 77 18.04 42.87 -8.59
N ALA A 78 18.31 44.14 -8.95
CA ALA A 78 17.62 44.82 -10.04
C ALA A 78 17.86 44.14 -11.41
N VAL A 79 19.10 43.73 -11.71
CA VAL A 79 19.45 42.99 -12.93
C VAL A 79 18.73 41.64 -12.98
N ALA A 80 18.67 40.90 -11.87
CA ALA A 80 17.93 39.64 -11.80
C ALA A 80 16.42 39.83 -12.06
N ARG A 81 15.81 40.89 -11.51
CA ARG A 81 14.41 41.26 -11.77
C ARG A 81 14.16 41.66 -13.23
N LEU A 82 15.11 42.32 -13.89
CA LEU A 82 15.00 42.63 -15.32
C LEU A 82 15.10 41.36 -16.18
N ALA A 83 16.03 40.46 -15.84
CA ALA A 83 16.18 39.17 -16.52
C ALA A 83 14.94 38.28 -16.37
N SER A 84 14.25 38.37 -15.23
CA SER A 84 13.04 37.59 -14.92
C SER A 84 11.84 37.93 -15.80
N LEU A 85 11.90 39.02 -16.59
CA LEU A 85 10.88 39.38 -17.57
C LEU A 85 10.93 38.50 -18.84
N GLY A 86 12.05 37.80 -19.08
CA GLY A 86 12.16 36.85 -20.18
C GLY A 86 12.25 37.47 -21.58
N PHE A 87 12.78 38.69 -21.71
CA PHE A 87 13.11 39.26 -23.03
C PHE A 87 14.46 38.73 -23.50
N GLU A 88 14.51 37.98 -24.61
CA GLU A 88 15.68 37.17 -25.03
C GLU A 88 17.03 37.87 -24.88
N LYS A 89 17.19 39.08 -25.44
CA LYS A 89 18.46 39.83 -25.40
C LYS A 89 18.85 40.24 -23.97
N SER A 90 17.96 40.96 -23.30
CA SER A 90 18.16 41.45 -21.94
C SER A 90 18.36 40.33 -20.91
N TYR A 91 17.63 39.22 -21.06
CA TYR A 91 17.80 38.03 -20.24
C TYR A 91 19.20 37.41 -20.44
N HIS A 92 19.65 37.27 -21.68
CA HIS A 92 20.95 36.65 -21.98
C HIS A 92 22.11 37.45 -21.41
N GLU A 93 22.13 38.77 -21.64
CA GLU A 93 23.17 39.68 -21.13
C GLU A 93 23.24 39.66 -19.60
N ALA A 94 22.09 39.73 -18.93
CA ALA A 94 22.00 39.70 -17.48
C ALA A 94 22.51 38.38 -16.87
N VAL A 95 22.12 37.23 -17.45
CA VAL A 95 22.54 35.91 -16.96
C VAL A 95 24.04 35.70 -17.15
N VAL A 96 24.61 36.13 -18.28
CA VAL A 96 26.06 36.07 -18.54
C VAL A 96 26.83 36.90 -17.51
N LEU A 97 26.39 38.14 -17.26
CA LEU A 97 27.00 39.01 -16.25
C LEU A 97 26.93 38.38 -14.84
N MET A 98 25.76 37.89 -14.42
CA MET A 98 25.60 37.26 -13.11
C MET A 98 26.48 36.01 -12.96
N THR A 99 26.60 35.21 -14.01
CA THR A 99 27.46 34.01 -14.07
C THR A 99 28.93 34.39 -13.92
N ARG A 100 29.40 35.39 -14.68
CA ARG A 100 30.77 35.90 -14.59
C ARG A 100 31.07 36.48 -13.21
N SER A 101 30.12 37.24 -12.64
CA SER A 101 30.22 37.79 -11.28
C SER A 101 30.38 36.65 -10.27
N TYR A 102 29.54 35.61 -10.36
CA TYR A 102 29.61 34.45 -9.46
C TYR A 102 30.96 33.73 -9.52
N LEU A 103 31.46 33.43 -10.73
CA LEU A 103 32.76 32.77 -10.94
C LEU A 103 33.95 33.63 -10.49
N SER A 104 33.89 34.96 -10.68
CA SER A 104 34.96 35.86 -10.23
C SER A 104 35.16 35.81 -8.70
N LYS A 105 34.08 35.65 -7.93
CA LYS A 105 34.15 35.49 -6.46
C LYS A 105 34.73 34.16 -6.04
N LEU A 106 34.54 33.12 -6.84
CA LEU A 106 35.14 31.81 -6.63
C LEU A 106 36.67 31.89 -6.80
N ALA A 107 37.15 32.57 -7.84
CA ALA A 107 38.59 32.78 -8.06
C ALA A 107 39.24 33.62 -6.94
N ALA A 108 38.54 34.61 -6.39
CA ALA A 108 39.06 35.49 -5.34
C ALA A 108 39.35 34.75 -4.00
N VAL A 109 38.59 33.70 -3.69
CA VAL A 109 38.75 32.91 -2.45
C VAL A 109 39.93 31.94 -2.50
N GLY A 110 40.41 31.58 -3.70
CA GLY A 110 41.56 30.68 -3.90
C GLY A 110 42.94 31.35 -3.73
N SER A 111 43.00 32.68 -3.67
CA SER A 111 44.27 33.39 -3.43
C SER A 111 44.60 33.42 -1.94
N THR A 112 45.83 33.05 -1.57
CA THR A 112 46.32 32.91 -0.19
C THR A 112 46.38 34.21 0.63
N GLU A 113 45.81 35.31 0.14
CA GLU A 113 45.76 36.61 0.81
C GLU A 113 44.33 37.09 0.96
N SER A 114 43.66 36.74 2.07
CA SER A 114 42.75 37.68 2.76
C SER A 114 42.23 37.06 4.05
N LYS A 115 42.89 37.41 5.16
CA LYS A 115 42.17 37.51 6.43
C LYS A 115 41.19 38.68 6.26
N THR A 116 39.93 38.43 6.64
CA THR A 116 38.75 39.33 6.57
C THR A 116 38.21 39.67 5.18
N THR A 117 37.45 38.75 4.56
CA THR A 117 36.48 39.09 3.52
C THR A 117 35.38 39.99 4.09
N ALA A 118 35.10 41.13 3.46
CA ALA A 118 34.00 42.02 3.84
C ALA A 118 32.65 41.27 3.90
N LEU A 119 31.79 41.61 4.87
CA LEU A 119 30.48 40.98 5.09
C LEU A 119 29.63 41.01 3.82
N GLU A 120 29.70 42.12 3.09
CA GLU A 120 28.96 42.40 1.86
C GLU A 120 29.38 41.49 0.69
N ALA A 121 30.66 41.10 0.61
CA ALA A 121 31.13 40.14 -0.40
C ALA A 121 30.62 38.72 -0.12
N THR A 122 30.42 38.40 1.16
CA THR A 122 29.86 37.12 1.60
C THR A 122 28.36 37.06 1.33
N THR A 123 27.62 38.14 1.59
CA THR A 123 26.18 38.25 1.27
C THR A 123 25.93 38.25 -0.23
N GLU A 124 26.77 38.91 -1.03
CA GLU A 124 26.69 38.86 -2.49
C GLU A 124 26.71 37.41 -3.02
N ARG A 125 27.64 36.62 -2.48
CA ARG A 125 27.92 35.24 -2.90
C ARG A 125 26.86 34.25 -2.42
N ILE A 126 26.52 34.27 -1.13
CA ILE A 126 25.69 33.24 -0.50
C ILE A 126 24.20 33.54 -0.68
N GLU A 127 23.82 34.82 -0.79
CA GLU A 127 22.43 35.24 -0.75
C GLU A 127 22.01 35.96 -2.04
N THR A 128 22.61 37.09 -2.40
CA THR A 128 22.10 37.97 -3.47
C THR A 128 22.15 37.32 -4.85
N LEU A 129 23.28 36.76 -5.28
CA LEU A 129 23.38 36.10 -6.58
C LEU A 129 22.52 34.82 -6.65
N PRO A 130 22.57 33.89 -5.66
CA PRO A 130 21.68 32.73 -5.62
C PRO A 130 20.19 33.07 -5.63
N THR A 131 19.76 34.08 -4.87
CA THR A 131 18.37 34.54 -4.87
C THR A 131 17.97 35.15 -6.21
N GLY A 132 18.88 35.88 -6.86
CA GLY A 132 18.69 36.38 -8.23
C GLY A 132 18.50 35.24 -9.23
N PHE A 133 19.37 34.22 -9.21
CA PHE A 133 19.22 33.05 -10.08
C PHE A 133 17.90 32.30 -9.86
N LEU A 134 17.47 32.16 -8.60
CA LEU A 134 16.20 31.55 -8.24
C LEU A 134 15.00 32.38 -8.72
N LEU A 135 15.08 33.70 -8.61
CA LEU A 135 14.03 34.62 -9.06
C LEU A 135 13.82 34.53 -10.58
N ILE A 136 14.91 34.43 -11.35
CA ILE A 136 14.82 34.20 -12.80
C ILE A 136 14.16 32.84 -13.07
N ALA A 137 14.60 31.77 -12.40
CA ALA A 137 14.05 30.42 -12.58
C ALA A 137 12.54 30.34 -12.36
N LYS A 138 12.03 31.02 -11.31
CA LYS A 138 10.60 31.07 -10.97
C LYS A 138 9.75 31.87 -11.96
N SER A 139 10.34 32.89 -12.58
CA SER A 139 9.60 33.86 -13.39
C SER A 139 9.54 33.49 -14.88
N LEU A 140 10.49 32.68 -15.37
CA LEU A 140 10.51 32.24 -16.75
C LEU A 140 9.39 31.22 -17.03
N THR A 141 8.42 31.61 -17.87
CA THR A 141 7.30 30.75 -18.28
C THR A 141 7.47 30.15 -19.68
N THR A 142 8.28 30.77 -20.54
CA THR A 142 8.45 30.35 -21.94
C THR A 142 9.31 29.09 -22.04
N PRO A 143 8.87 27.99 -22.69
CA PRO A 143 9.58 26.71 -22.67
C PRO A 143 11.00 26.82 -23.26
N LYS A 144 11.17 27.59 -24.35
CA LYS A 144 12.49 27.83 -24.98
C LYS A 144 13.49 28.51 -24.02
N LEU A 145 13.03 29.53 -23.30
CA LEU A 145 13.87 30.25 -22.34
C LEU A 145 14.16 29.39 -21.11
N ARG A 146 13.19 28.59 -20.65
CA ARG A 146 13.42 27.65 -19.55
C ARG A 146 14.48 26.61 -19.92
N THR A 147 14.46 26.08 -21.14
CA THR A 147 15.49 25.13 -21.62
C THR A 147 16.87 25.76 -21.74
N ASP A 148 16.97 26.98 -22.29
CA ASP A 148 18.25 27.71 -22.38
C ASP A 148 18.79 28.03 -20.98
N TYR A 149 17.94 28.53 -20.08
CA TYR A 149 18.35 28.87 -18.71
C TYR A 149 18.79 27.64 -17.92
N ARG A 150 18.10 26.51 -18.08
CA ARG A 150 18.50 25.22 -17.49
C ARG A 150 19.91 24.82 -17.94
N HIS A 151 20.20 24.92 -19.24
CA HIS A 151 21.52 24.60 -19.78
C HIS A 151 22.60 25.52 -19.19
N ARG A 152 22.37 26.84 -19.16
CA ARG A 152 23.31 27.82 -18.58
C ARG A 152 23.56 27.59 -17.10
N LEU A 153 22.51 27.33 -16.34
CA LEU A 153 22.61 27.14 -14.89
C LEU A 153 23.33 25.83 -14.53
N LEU A 154 23.08 24.75 -15.30
CA LEU A 154 23.82 23.50 -15.13
C LEU A 154 25.29 23.64 -15.59
N SER A 155 25.57 24.43 -16.64
CA SER A 155 26.93 24.78 -17.03
C SER A 155 27.66 25.53 -15.91
N LEU A 156 27.03 26.55 -15.32
CA LEU A 156 27.57 27.27 -14.17
C LEU A 156 27.89 26.32 -13.00
N CYS A 157 27.00 25.37 -12.69
CA CYS A 157 27.25 24.37 -11.65
C CYS A 157 28.47 23.49 -11.97
N SER A 158 28.64 23.13 -13.24
CA SER A 158 29.80 22.37 -13.72
C SER A 158 31.10 23.17 -13.58
N ASP A 159 31.09 24.45 -13.96
CA ASP A 159 32.24 25.36 -13.87
C ASP A 159 32.63 25.62 -12.41
N VAL A 160 31.64 25.80 -11.53
CA VAL A 160 31.83 25.94 -10.08
C VAL A 160 32.52 24.69 -9.52
N GLY A 161 32.04 23.50 -9.86
CA GLY A 161 32.64 22.26 -9.38
C GLY A 161 34.07 22.02 -9.89
N LEU A 162 34.36 22.40 -11.14
CA LEU A 162 35.70 22.31 -11.72
C LEU A 162 36.70 23.28 -11.07
N ALA A 163 36.25 24.49 -10.71
CA ALA A 163 37.10 25.54 -10.17
C ALA A 163 37.38 25.40 -8.66
N THR A 164 36.62 24.58 -7.93
CA THR A 164 36.79 24.42 -6.48
C THR A 164 37.87 23.39 -6.12
N GLU A 165 38.94 23.86 -5.46
CA GLU A 165 40.08 23.02 -5.06
C GLU A 165 39.82 22.17 -3.79
N SER A 166 38.85 22.57 -2.94
CA SER A 166 38.52 21.87 -1.68
C SER A 166 37.02 21.62 -1.49
N ILE A 167 36.69 20.48 -0.85
CA ILE A 167 35.30 20.01 -0.64
C ILE A 167 34.43 21.00 0.13
N LYS A 168 34.93 21.56 1.25
CA LYS A 168 34.15 22.51 2.06
C LYS A 168 33.77 23.75 1.25
N CYS A 169 34.73 24.25 0.48
CA CYS A 169 34.50 25.37 -0.43
C CYS A 169 33.51 25.00 -1.54
N GLY A 170 33.63 23.79 -2.11
CA GLY A 170 32.69 23.26 -3.10
C GLY A 170 31.23 23.26 -2.65
N ALA A 171 30.97 22.82 -1.41
CA ALA A 171 29.62 22.83 -0.84
C ALA A 171 29.07 24.27 -0.66
N ASP A 172 29.91 25.20 -0.21
CA ASP A 172 29.53 26.60 0.03
C ASP A 172 29.20 27.37 -1.26
N PHE A 173 29.75 26.96 -2.41
CA PHE A 173 29.46 27.57 -3.71
C PHE A 173 28.37 26.82 -4.49
N LEU A 174 28.37 25.49 -4.49
CA LEU A 174 27.36 24.75 -5.24
C LEU A 174 26.01 24.72 -4.51
N GLY A 175 26.01 24.59 -3.19
CA GLY A 175 24.81 24.48 -2.36
C GLY A 175 23.78 25.60 -2.58
N PRO A 176 24.17 26.89 -2.53
CA PRO A 176 23.26 28.01 -2.78
C PRO A 176 22.60 28.02 -4.17
N LEU A 177 23.21 27.40 -5.19
CA LEU A 177 22.65 27.36 -6.55
C LEU A 177 21.55 26.29 -6.71
N LEU A 178 21.56 25.23 -5.87
CA LEU A 178 20.65 24.09 -5.98
C LEU A 178 19.16 24.47 -5.99
N PRO A 179 18.66 25.44 -5.18
CA PRO A 179 17.26 25.85 -5.23
C PRO A 179 16.84 26.39 -6.61
N ALA A 180 17.71 27.13 -7.31
CA ALA A 180 17.43 27.65 -8.64
C ALA A 180 17.41 26.51 -9.68
N VAL A 181 18.33 25.55 -9.56
CA VAL A 181 18.36 24.34 -10.40
C VAL A 181 17.08 23.51 -10.19
N ALA A 182 16.67 23.32 -8.94
CA ALA A 182 15.46 22.59 -8.59
C ALA A 182 14.19 23.22 -9.19
N GLU A 183 14.14 24.55 -9.26
CA GLU A 183 13.02 25.28 -9.86
C GLU A 183 12.98 25.13 -11.38
N ILE A 184 14.11 25.31 -12.07
CA ILE A 184 14.16 25.24 -13.54
C ILE A 184 14.06 23.81 -14.08
N CYS A 185 14.28 22.81 -13.25
CA CYS A 185 14.10 21.39 -13.58
C CYS A 185 12.73 20.83 -13.19
N SER A 186 11.85 21.61 -12.54
CA SER A 186 10.55 21.14 -12.03
C SER A 186 9.57 20.68 -13.12
N ASP A 187 9.74 21.17 -14.34
CA ASP A 187 8.95 20.85 -15.55
C ASP A 187 9.61 19.78 -16.43
N SER A 188 10.74 19.21 -15.99
CA SER A 188 11.48 18.21 -16.78
C SER A 188 10.93 16.81 -16.54
N ASP A 189 10.62 16.09 -17.62
CA ASP A 189 10.30 14.66 -17.57
C ASP A 189 11.59 13.85 -17.68
N PRO A 190 12.02 13.11 -16.63
CA PRO A 190 13.28 12.37 -16.63
C PRO A 190 13.25 11.12 -17.53
N THR A 191 12.08 10.75 -18.09
CA THR A 191 11.91 9.56 -18.94
C THR A 191 12.00 9.87 -20.44
N VAL A 192 12.08 11.15 -20.81
CA VAL A 192 12.21 11.58 -22.21
C VAL A 192 13.69 11.61 -22.60
N ASP A 193 13.99 11.22 -23.83
CA ASP A 193 15.36 11.31 -24.37
C ASP A 193 15.84 12.76 -24.39
N VAL A 194 17.00 12.98 -23.79
CA VAL A 194 17.63 14.30 -23.67
C VAL A 194 18.91 14.34 -24.51
N GLU A 195 19.23 15.52 -25.05
CA GLU A 195 20.47 15.72 -25.80
C GLU A 195 21.71 15.32 -24.96
N PRO A 196 22.70 14.61 -25.54
CA PRO A 196 23.87 14.16 -24.80
C PRO A 196 24.64 15.27 -24.08
N SER A 197 24.68 16.48 -24.65
CA SER A 197 25.34 17.66 -24.06
C SER A 197 24.73 18.04 -22.70
N LEU A 198 23.40 18.04 -22.61
CA LEU A 198 22.66 18.33 -21.38
C LEU A 198 22.75 17.17 -20.38
N LEU A 199 22.77 15.91 -20.83
CA LEU A 199 23.02 14.75 -19.97
C LEU A 199 24.40 14.81 -19.28
N LYS A 200 25.45 15.23 -19.99
CA LYS A 200 26.78 15.45 -19.40
C LYS A 200 26.74 16.48 -18.28
N LEU A 201 25.96 17.55 -18.43
CA LEU A 201 25.81 18.58 -17.39
C LEU A 201 25.06 18.05 -16.16
N PHE A 202 23.98 17.30 -16.34
CA PHE A 202 23.29 16.62 -15.22
C PHE A 202 24.21 15.65 -14.49
N ARG A 203 25.01 14.88 -15.22
CA ARG A 203 26.03 14.01 -14.62
C ARG A 203 27.02 14.82 -13.80
N ASN A 204 27.58 15.90 -14.35
CA ASN A 204 28.55 16.73 -13.64
C ASN A 204 27.96 17.29 -12.34
N LEU A 205 26.71 17.78 -12.39
CA LEU A 205 25.99 18.24 -11.21
C LEU A 205 25.93 17.14 -10.14
N TRP A 206 25.44 15.95 -10.47
CA TRP A 206 25.31 14.85 -9.49
C TRP A 206 26.66 14.30 -9.01
N PHE A 207 27.69 14.34 -9.86
CA PHE A 207 29.06 14.03 -9.49
C PHE A 207 29.56 14.97 -8.39
N TYR A 208 29.36 16.28 -8.55
CA TYR A 208 29.75 17.28 -7.54
C TYR A 208 28.86 17.28 -6.30
N VAL A 209 27.55 17.05 -6.44
CA VAL A 209 26.62 16.87 -5.30
C VAL A 209 27.10 15.74 -4.40
N SER A 210 27.58 14.64 -4.99
CA SER A 210 28.08 13.49 -4.25
C SER A 210 29.48 13.72 -3.69
N LEU A 211 30.37 14.33 -4.48
CA LEU A 211 31.73 14.66 -4.06
C LEU A 211 31.76 15.64 -2.89
N PHE A 212 30.84 16.61 -2.89
CA PHE A 212 30.75 17.65 -1.85
C PHE A 212 29.83 17.29 -0.68
N GLY A 213 29.19 16.13 -0.69
CA GLY A 213 28.30 15.70 0.40
C GLY A 213 27.02 16.53 0.53
N LEU A 214 26.50 17.04 -0.60
CA LEU A 214 25.29 17.86 -0.67
C LEU A 214 24.00 17.03 -0.75
N ALA A 215 24.11 15.72 -0.98
CA ALA A 215 22.98 14.80 -0.98
C ALA A 215 22.45 14.51 0.45
N PRO A 216 21.14 14.25 0.61
CA PRO A 216 20.56 13.83 1.89
C PRO A 216 21.12 12.47 2.40
N PRO A 217 20.94 12.15 3.70
CA PRO A 217 21.48 10.91 4.28
C PRO A 217 20.81 9.72 3.62
N LEU A 218 21.61 8.74 3.24
CA LEU A 218 21.09 7.51 2.63
C LEU A 218 20.77 6.44 3.69
N GLN A 219 21.27 6.59 4.94
CA GLN A 219 20.99 5.70 6.08
C GLN A 219 20.12 6.39 7.14
N ASP A 220 19.11 5.67 7.63
CA ASP A 220 18.27 6.12 8.76
C ASP A 220 18.75 5.41 10.03
N HIS A 221 19.37 6.12 10.96
CA HIS A 221 19.72 5.57 12.27
C HIS A 221 18.54 5.68 13.23
N HIS A 222 17.65 4.68 13.24
CA HIS A 222 16.83 4.39 14.42
C HIS A 222 17.54 3.34 15.27
N GLY A 223 18.17 3.76 16.37
CA GLY A 223 18.55 2.85 17.46
C GLY A 223 20.04 2.57 17.73
N MET A 224 20.95 3.53 17.54
CA MET A 224 22.28 3.46 18.18
C MET A 224 22.41 4.57 19.21
N THR A 225 22.43 4.19 20.49
CA THR A 225 22.75 5.08 21.61
C THR A 225 24.11 5.73 21.38
N LYS A 226 24.14 7.05 21.60
CA LYS A 226 25.31 7.93 21.51
C LYS A 226 26.60 7.25 21.99
N SER A 227 27.53 6.99 21.08
CA SER A 227 28.95 7.04 21.43
C SER A 227 29.47 8.40 20.96
N VAL A 228 29.51 9.33 21.91
CA VAL A 228 30.26 10.58 21.74
C VAL A 228 31.73 10.21 21.84
N SER A 229 32.42 10.09 20.71
CA SER A 229 33.86 10.21 20.65
C SER A 229 34.21 11.65 20.27
N THR A 230 34.38 12.47 21.31
CA THR A 230 35.01 13.78 21.25
C THR A 230 36.47 13.64 20.81
N THR A 231 36.72 13.67 19.51
CA THR A 231 38.01 14.08 18.93
C THR A 231 37.76 14.86 17.64
N LEU A 232 37.19 16.06 17.79
CA LEU A 232 37.27 17.13 16.79
C LEU A 232 38.73 17.59 16.74
N ASN A 233 39.55 16.94 15.91
CA ASN A 233 40.84 17.43 15.42
C ASN A 233 41.36 16.47 14.33
N SER A 234 40.73 16.50 13.16
CA SER A 234 41.24 15.85 11.95
C SER A 234 41.02 16.78 10.76
N VAL A 235 42.10 17.45 10.38
CA VAL A 235 42.22 18.30 9.20
C VAL A 235 41.90 17.50 7.93
N GLY A 236 40.94 17.98 7.14
CA GLY A 236 40.97 17.96 5.67
C GLY A 236 41.23 16.63 4.93
N SER A 237 40.57 15.52 5.29
CA SER A 237 40.56 14.33 4.44
C SER A 237 39.29 14.28 3.59
N THR A 238 39.47 14.24 2.26
CA THR A 238 38.43 14.05 1.21
C THR A 238 37.45 12.93 1.54
N GLY A 239 37.93 11.91 2.27
CA GLY A 239 37.16 10.73 2.59
C GLY A 239 36.22 10.82 3.78
N ALA A 240 36.50 11.69 4.74
CA ALA A 240 35.67 11.79 5.94
C ALA A 240 34.30 12.42 5.62
N ILE A 241 34.24 13.40 4.71
CA ILE A 241 33.01 14.14 4.40
C ILE A 241 32.03 13.30 3.55
N ALA A 242 32.52 12.56 2.55
CA ALA A 242 31.66 11.67 1.76
C ALA A 242 31.03 10.55 2.59
N LEU A 243 31.78 10.01 3.56
CA LEU A 243 31.28 9.04 4.54
C LEU A 243 30.30 9.67 5.53
N GLN A 244 30.62 10.87 6.04
CA GLN A 244 29.78 11.56 7.03
C GLN A 244 28.48 12.10 6.41
N ALA A 245 28.46 12.45 5.11
CA ALA A 245 27.25 12.77 4.36
C ALA A 245 26.34 11.55 4.11
N VAL A 246 26.86 10.34 4.18
CA VAL A 246 26.02 9.13 4.12
C VAL A 246 25.39 8.82 5.48
N SER A 247 25.96 9.32 6.58
CA SER A 247 25.69 8.82 7.95
C SER A 247 25.19 9.85 8.98
N ASP A 248 25.41 11.16 8.82
CA ASP A 248 25.19 12.14 9.91
C ASP A 248 24.15 13.24 9.57
N PRO A 249 22.95 13.26 10.19
CA PRO A 249 21.84 14.18 9.88
C PRO A 249 21.99 15.62 10.37
N ASN A 250 22.97 15.94 11.23
CA ASN A 250 23.02 17.22 11.95
C ASN A 250 23.73 18.39 11.24
N MET A 251 24.15 18.23 9.98
CA MET A 251 24.93 19.26 9.25
C MET A 251 24.19 19.90 8.06
N TRP A 252 22.95 19.50 7.75
CA TRP A 252 22.32 19.91 6.49
C TRP A 252 21.40 21.13 6.58
N SER A 253 21.53 22.00 5.59
CA SER A 253 20.49 22.98 5.25
C SER A 253 19.26 22.23 4.70
N ALA A 254 18.14 22.32 5.41
CA ALA A 254 16.86 21.76 4.95
C ALA A 254 16.47 22.25 3.54
N VAL A 255 16.92 23.46 3.18
CA VAL A 255 16.70 24.07 1.86
C VAL A 255 17.45 23.30 0.76
N TRP A 256 18.70 22.91 1.00
CA TRP A 256 19.51 22.15 0.03
C TRP A 256 18.97 20.73 -0.12
N SER A 257 18.64 20.07 0.99
CA SER A 257 18.05 18.72 0.96
C SER A 257 16.75 18.68 0.15
N SER A 258 15.83 19.62 0.40
CA SER A 258 14.59 19.76 -0.38
C SER A 258 14.85 20.09 -1.86
N ALA A 259 15.86 20.90 -2.17
CA ALA A 259 16.25 21.19 -3.54
C ALA A 259 16.78 19.94 -4.26
N VAL A 260 17.68 19.18 -3.65
CA VAL A 260 18.23 17.94 -4.23
C VAL A 260 17.14 16.89 -4.45
N GLN A 261 16.20 16.74 -3.51
CA GLN A 261 15.03 15.88 -3.69
C GLN A 261 14.21 16.27 -4.91
N ARG A 262 13.92 17.57 -5.10
CA ARG A 262 13.21 18.05 -6.29
C ARG A 262 14.01 17.87 -7.58
N ILE A 263 15.32 18.14 -7.56
CA ILE A 263 16.20 17.91 -8.73
C ILE A 263 16.17 16.44 -9.14
N SER A 264 16.17 15.51 -8.18
CA SER A 264 16.16 14.06 -8.47
C SER A 264 14.94 13.61 -9.29
N GLN A 265 13.80 14.28 -9.13
CA GLN A 265 12.55 13.98 -9.84
C GLN A 265 12.58 14.42 -11.30
N GLY A 266 13.36 15.44 -11.65
CA GLY A 266 13.48 15.97 -13.02
C GLY A 266 14.79 15.60 -13.74
N THR A 267 15.72 14.92 -13.06
CA THR A 267 17.00 14.50 -13.65
C THR A 267 16.80 13.21 -14.46
N PRO A 268 17.20 13.12 -15.74
CA PRO A 268 17.23 11.86 -16.48
C PRO A 268 18.28 10.87 -15.94
N PRO A 269 18.24 9.58 -16.34
CA PRO A 269 19.33 8.64 -16.08
C PRO A 269 20.67 9.19 -16.57
N LEU A 270 21.73 9.02 -15.79
CA LEU A 270 23.06 9.59 -16.06
C LEU A 270 23.85 8.82 -17.14
N VAL A 271 23.15 8.29 -18.15
CA VAL A 271 23.70 7.49 -19.26
C VAL A 271 23.89 8.39 -20.48
N VAL A 272 25.13 8.75 -20.80
CA VAL A 272 25.44 9.76 -21.83
C VAL A 272 25.23 9.24 -23.27
N SER A 273 25.37 7.93 -23.49
CA SER A 273 25.03 7.29 -24.77
C SER A 273 24.66 5.82 -24.59
N SER A 274 23.81 5.30 -25.48
CA SER A 274 23.37 3.90 -25.49
C SER A 274 24.48 2.87 -25.77
N MET A 275 25.62 3.32 -26.31
CA MET A 275 26.77 2.47 -26.69
C MET A 275 27.99 2.65 -25.77
N LYS A 276 28.13 3.79 -25.09
CA LYS A 276 29.19 4.10 -24.11
C LYS A 276 28.56 4.70 -22.86
N TRP A 277 28.31 3.85 -21.87
CA TRP A 277 27.65 4.25 -20.64
C TRP A 277 28.60 4.90 -19.63
N LEU A 278 29.85 4.44 -19.61
CA LEU A 278 30.92 5.04 -18.86
C LEU A 278 31.74 5.83 -19.85
N GLU A 279 31.73 7.15 -19.72
CA GLU A 279 32.68 8.00 -20.44
C GLU A 279 34.10 7.50 -20.21
N ASP A 280 34.98 7.80 -21.17
CA ASP A 280 36.39 7.44 -21.07
C ASP A 280 36.89 7.85 -19.68
N GLU A 281 37.58 6.95 -18.98
CA GLU A 281 38.00 7.18 -17.59
C GLU A 281 38.78 8.50 -17.42
N LEU A 282 39.35 8.99 -18.53
CA LEU A 282 39.96 10.31 -18.71
C LEU A 282 38.99 11.49 -18.54
N GLU A 283 37.75 11.44 -19.07
CA GLU A 283 36.73 12.48 -18.92
C GLU A 283 36.23 12.57 -17.47
N LEU A 284 35.91 11.44 -16.85
CA LEU A 284 35.53 11.44 -15.42
C LEU A 284 36.71 11.85 -14.52
N SER A 285 37.93 11.47 -14.89
CA SER A 285 39.14 11.91 -14.18
C SER A 285 39.35 13.41 -14.32
N ALA A 286 38.92 14.04 -15.42
CA ALA A 286 39.02 15.49 -15.60
C ALA A 286 38.16 16.25 -14.57
N LEU A 287 37.00 15.71 -14.19
CA LEU A 287 36.16 16.26 -13.12
C LEU A 287 36.84 16.24 -11.74
N LEU A 288 37.80 15.33 -11.53
CA LEU A 288 38.62 15.26 -10.31
C LEU A 288 39.91 16.09 -10.40
N LYS A 289 40.41 16.37 -11.61
CA LYS A 289 41.71 17.03 -11.85
C LYS A 289 41.75 18.51 -11.44
N GLY A 290 40.60 19.17 -11.24
CA GLY A 290 40.53 20.46 -10.56
C GLY A 290 41.03 20.41 -9.11
N SER A 291 41.11 19.22 -8.51
CA SER A 291 41.48 19.02 -7.09
C SER A 291 42.91 18.49 -6.87
N ARG A 292 43.71 18.14 -7.90
CA ARG A 292 45.12 17.72 -7.65
C ARG A 292 46.02 17.71 -8.89
N ARG A 293 47.04 18.58 -8.84
CA ARG A 293 48.34 18.36 -9.48
C ARG A 293 49.20 17.50 -8.53
N GLY A 294 49.14 16.17 -8.67
CA GLY A 294 50.13 15.23 -8.11
C GLY A 294 49.72 14.38 -6.88
N GLY A 295 49.89 13.05 -6.99
CA GLY A 295 50.53 12.24 -5.93
C GLY A 295 49.72 11.46 -4.89
N GLY A 296 48.38 11.52 -4.80
CA GLY A 296 47.66 10.83 -3.71
C GLY A 296 46.37 10.10 -4.10
N ASN A 297 46.45 9.30 -5.17
CA ASN A 297 45.29 8.72 -5.87
C ASN A 297 44.55 7.61 -5.10
N GLU A 298 45.22 6.91 -4.17
CA GLU A 298 44.65 5.69 -3.56
C GLU A 298 43.82 5.94 -2.29
N LYS A 299 44.24 6.85 -1.39
CA LYS A 299 43.49 7.15 -0.16
C LYS A 299 42.11 7.77 -0.43
N GLY A 300 42.00 8.65 -1.43
CA GLY A 300 40.72 9.24 -1.86
C GLY A 300 39.81 8.23 -2.55
N ALA A 301 40.38 7.35 -3.38
CA ALA A 301 39.64 6.25 -4.00
C ALA A 301 39.09 5.25 -2.96
N VAL A 302 39.89 4.92 -1.94
CA VAL A 302 39.44 4.06 -0.83
C VAL A 302 38.24 4.66 -0.13
N SER A 303 38.27 5.95 0.21
CA SER A 303 37.15 6.58 0.89
C SER A 303 35.88 6.70 0.06
N GLN A 304 36.00 6.93 -1.26
CA GLN A 304 34.83 6.97 -2.15
C GLN A 304 34.19 5.59 -2.27
N ARG A 305 35.00 4.51 -2.32
CA ARG A 305 34.47 3.14 -2.25
C ARG A 305 33.82 2.86 -0.89
N THR A 306 34.35 3.38 0.21
CA THR A 306 33.72 3.21 1.53
C THR A 306 32.39 3.96 1.62
N ALA A 307 32.30 5.20 1.10
CA ALA A 307 31.06 5.96 1.04
C ALA A 307 30.00 5.25 0.16
N LEU A 308 30.40 4.73 -1.01
CA LEU A 308 29.54 3.90 -1.85
C LEU A 308 29.08 2.63 -1.14
N SER A 309 30.00 1.93 -0.44
CA SER A 309 29.65 0.73 0.33
C SER A 309 28.64 1.03 1.45
N ALA A 310 28.80 2.16 2.13
CA ALA A 310 27.87 2.64 3.15
C ALA A 310 26.51 2.99 2.54
N ALA A 311 26.47 3.70 1.41
CA ALA A 311 25.24 4.02 0.69
C ALA A 311 24.45 2.76 0.29
N LEU A 312 25.16 1.70 -0.09
CA LEU A 312 24.60 0.40 -0.48
C LEU A 312 24.43 -0.59 0.68
N ARG A 313 24.54 -0.13 1.94
CA ARG A 313 24.34 -0.92 3.16
C ARG A 313 25.14 -2.24 3.21
N GLY A 314 26.31 -2.28 2.58
CA GLY A 314 27.15 -3.48 2.55
C GLY A 314 26.68 -4.60 1.61
N CYS A 315 25.72 -4.35 0.71
CA CYS A 315 25.23 -5.32 -0.27
C CYS A 315 26.23 -5.71 -1.38
N MET A 316 27.52 -5.36 -1.25
CA MET A 316 28.55 -5.61 -2.25
C MET A 316 29.75 -6.36 -1.64
N GLU A 317 30.30 -7.31 -2.41
CA GLU A 317 31.54 -7.98 -2.05
C GLU A 317 32.74 -7.03 -2.06
N LEU A 318 33.63 -7.18 -1.09
CA LEU A 318 34.85 -6.36 -0.98
C LEU A 318 35.80 -6.53 -2.18
N SER A 319 35.81 -7.71 -2.81
CA SER A 319 36.55 -8.03 -4.04
C SER A 319 36.05 -7.22 -5.23
N ALA A 320 34.73 -7.20 -5.45
CA ALA A 320 34.07 -6.43 -6.51
C ALA A 320 34.29 -4.92 -6.32
N MET A 321 34.19 -4.42 -5.09
CA MET A 321 34.43 -3.00 -4.77
C MET A 321 35.87 -2.55 -5.07
N ARG A 322 36.86 -3.43 -4.89
CA ARG A 322 38.27 -3.14 -5.22
C ARG A 322 38.53 -3.12 -6.72
N ALA A 323 37.77 -3.87 -7.51
CA ALA A 323 37.88 -3.90 -8.97
C ALA A 323 37.39 -2.59 -9.63
N ILE A 324 36.59 -1.79 -8.92
CA ILE A 324 36.10 -0.49 -9.40
C ILE A 324 37.15 0.59 -9.11
N SER A 325 37.54 1.36 -10.13
CA SER A 325 38.47 2.49 -9.94
C SER A 325 37.83 3.62 -9.15
N GLY A 326 38.63 4.43 -8.45
CA GLY A 326 38.11 5.49 -7.55
C GLY A 326 37.23 6.53 -8.25
N VAL A 327 37.52 6.80 -9.53
CA VAL A 327 36.74 7.72 -10.34
C VAL A 327 35.36 7.12 -10.67
N LYS A 328 35.34 5.84 -11.06
CA LYS A 328 34.10 5.08 -11.31
C LYS A 328 33.27 4.92 -10.04
N SER A 329 33.89 4.74 -8.88
CA SER A 329 33.14 4.68 -7.61
C SER A 329 32.47 6.00 -7.26
N THR A 330 33.08 7.14 -7.62
CA THR A 330 32.47 8.47 -7.39
C THR A 330 31.27 8.69 -8.31
N TYR A 331 31.37 8.27 -9.57
CA TYR A 331 30.23 8.27 -10.49
C TYR A 331 29.10 7.33 -10.02
N LEU A 332 29.42 6.11 -9.59
CA LEU A 332 28.42 5.17 -9.06
C LEU A 332 27.79 5.68 -7.76
N LEU A 333 28.55 6.40 -6.92
CA LEU A 333 27.99 7.10 -5.77
C LEU A 333 27.01 8.19 -6.20
N ALA A 334 27.29 8.91 -7.30
CA ALA A 334 26.35 9.88 -7.85
C ALA A 334 25.06 9.25 -8.36
N VAL A 335 25.15 8.10 -9.03
CA VAL A 335 23.98 7.30 -9.42
C VAL A 335 23.21 6.85 -8.18
N ALA A 336 23.90 6.33 -7.16
CA ALA A 336 23.28 5.91 -5.90
C ALA A 336 22.56 7.07 -5.20
N CYS A 337 23.21 8.23 -5.05
CA CYS A 337 22.63 9.43 -4.46
C CYS A 337 21.37 9.88 -5.22
N LEU A 338 21.43 9.92 -6.55
CA LEU A 338 20.28 10.31 -7.38
C LEU A 338 19.10 9.36 -7.18
N GLU A 339 19.32 8.07 -7.38
CA GLU A 339 18.24 7.08 -7.43
C GLU A 339 17.66 6.81 -6.05
N ILE A 340 18.49 6.68 -5.01
CA ILE A 340 18.01 6.48 -3.63
C ILE A 340 17.23 7.71 -3.16
N THR A 341 17.69 8.93 -3.47
CA THR A 341 16.94 10.17 -3.14
C THR A 341 15.61 10.24 -3.90
N ARG A 342 15.60 9.80 -5.17
CA ARG A 342 14.39 9.78 -6.00
C ARG A 342 13.32 8.85 -5.40
N PHE A 343 13.69 7.65 -4.99
CA PHE A 343 12.75 6.70 -4.36
C PHE A 343 12.37 7.09 -2.93
N SER A 344 13.24 7.82 -2.22
CA SER A 344 12.92 8.41 -0.92
C SER A 344 11.88 9.55 -1.01
N SER A 345 11.62 10.06 -2.22
CA SER A 345 10.66 11.13 -2.48
C SER A 345 9.44 10.55 -3.19
N ASN A 346 8.23 10.75 -2.63
CA ASN A 346 6.98 10.24 -3.20
C ASN A 346 7.00 8.73 -3.54
N ALA A 347 7.73 7.92 -2.77
CA ALA A 347 7.98 6.49 -3.05
C ALA A 347 8.49 6.18 -4.47
N GLY A 348 9.13 7.14 -5.16
CA GLY A 348 9.58 6.95 -6.53
C GLY A 348 8.47 7.06 -7.58
N ILE A 349 7.39 7.80 -7.30
CA ILE A 349 6.43 8.20 -8.32
C ILE A 349 6.87 9.51 -8.98
N LEU A 350 7.00 9.46 -10.32
CA LEU A 350 7.33 10.59 -11.17
C LEU A 350 6.04 11.29 -11.62
N ASN A 351 5.97 12.61 -11.42
CA ASN A 351 4.86 13.45 -11.89
C ASN A 351 5.11 13.89 -13.34
N VAL A 352 4.25 13.51 -14.27
CA VAL A 352 4.36 13.89 -15.69
C VAL A 352 3.67 15.24 -15.93
N GLY A 353 4.29 16.34 -15.51
CA GLY A 353 3.80 17.70 -15.75
C GLY A 353 2.43 18.05 -15.10
N PRO A 354 2.00 19.31 -15.18
CA PRO A 354 0.76 19.78 -14.53
C PRO A 354 -0.55 19.34 -15.23
N SER A 355 -0.47 18.76 -16.44
CA SER A 355 -1.63 18.41 -17.27
C SER A 355 -1.84 16.91 -17.52
N SER A 356 -0.91 16.03 -17.11
CA SER A 356 -1.06 14.58 -17.25
C SER A 356 -1.42 13.95 -15.91
N THR A 357 -2.46 13.13 -15.90
CA THR A 357 -2.86 12.32 -14.74
C THR A 357 -2.08 11.01 -14.64
N ALA A 358 -1.19 10.70 -15.60
CA ALA A 358 -0.45 9.45 -15.64
C ALA A 358 0.79 9.49 -14.74
N SER A 359 0.74 8.78 -13.60
CA SER A 359 1.90 8.52 -12.75
C SER A 359 2.84 7.51 -13.41
N ARG A 360 4.15 7.77 -13.38
CA ARG A 360 5.17 6.82 -13.85
C ARG A 360 6.05 6.33 -12.70
N SER A 361 6.51 5.10 -12.82
CA SER A 361 7.44 4.51 -11.86
C SER A 361 8.86 5.02 -12.11
N ALA A 362 9.56 5.47 -11.07
CA ALA A 362 10.99 5.79 -11.10
C ALA A 362 11.87 4.60 -11.48
N PHE A 363 11.35 3.37 -11.42
CA PHE A 363 12.04 2.21 -11.97
C PHE A 363 12.36 2.38 -13.46
N SER A 364 11.55 3.14 -14.20
CA SER A 364 11.82 3.48 -15.60
C SER A 364 13.16 4.18 -15.80
N CYS A 365 13.67 4.90 -14.80
CA CYS A 365 14.96 5.54 -14.86
C CYS A 365 16.09 4.63 -14.36
N VAL A 366 15.94 3.99 -13.18
CA VAL A 366 17.01 3.17 -12.61
C VAL A 366 17.28 1.89 -13.42
N PHE A 367 16.29 1.39 -14.16
CA PHE A 367 16.49 0.23 -15.05
C PHE A 367 17.25 0.58 -16.33
N GLU A 368 17.33 1.86 -16.73
CA GLU A 368 18.15 2.25 -17.89
C GLU A 368 19.62 1.90 -17.68
N TYR A 369 20.13 1.99 -16.44
CA TYR A 369 21.50 1.59 -16.13
C TYR A 369 21.74 0.08 -16.33
N LEU A 370 20.70 -0.76 -16.26
CA LEU A 370 20.80 -2.20 -16.46
C LEU A 370 20.70 -2.63 -17.94
N LYS A 371 20.16 -1.77 -18.81
CA LYS A 371 19.98 -2.06 -20.25
C LYS A 371 21.28 -1.98 -21.05
N ILE A 372 22.34 -1.46 -20.44
CA ILE A 372 23.63 -1.24 -21.07
C ILE A 372 24.32 -2.57 -21.40
N PRO A 373 24.82 -2.77 -22.64
CA PRO A 373 25.58 -3.96 -23.02
C PRO A 373 27.01 -3.94 -22.45
N GLY A 374 27.56 -5.13 -22.12
CA GLY A 374 28.98 -5.29 -21.82
C GLY A 374 29.45 -4.81 -20.44
N LEU A 375 28.56 -4.77 -19.44
CA LEU A 375 28.91 -4.40 -18.06
C LEU A 375 29.86 -5.43 -17.43
N THR A 376 30.95 -4.97 -16.79
CA THR A 376 31.80 -5.85 -15.97
C THR A 376 31.03 -6.38 -14.76
N PRO A 377 31.31 -7.60 -14.26
CA PRO A 377 30.55 -8.19 -13.15
C PRO A 377 30.46 -7.30 -11.91
N ALA A 378 31.56 -6.64 -11.51
CA ALA A 378 31.59 -5.76 -10.34
C ALA A 378 30.65 -4.55 -10.47
N ILE A 379 30.54 -3.98 -11.68
CA ILE A 379 29.66 -2.85 -11.95
C ILE A 379 28.21 -3.31 -12.03
N SER A 380 27.93 -4.45 -12.68
CA SER A 380 26.58 -5.03 -12.73
C SER A 380 26.06 -5.27 -11.31
N GLN A 381 26.87 -5.89 -10.44
CA GLN A 381 26.54 -6.08 -9.02
C GLN A 381 26.28 -4.75 -8.30
N CYS A 382 27.08 -3.71 -8.55
CA CYS A 382 26.88 -2.39 -7.96
C CYS A 382 25.55 -1.75 -8.38
N LEU A 383 25.22 -1.79 -9.66
CA LEU A 383 23.97 -1.23 -10.20
C LEU A 383 22.75 -1.98 -9.65
N THR A 384 22.83 -3.32 -9.57
CA THR A 384 21.80 -4.14 -8.92
C THR A 384 21.64 -3.76 -7.44
N ALA A 385 22.73 -3.54 -6.71
CA ALA A 385 22.67 -3.09 -5.33
C ALA A 385 22.04 -1.69 -5.19
N ILE A 386 22.27 -0.78 -6.15
CA ILE A 386 21.61 0.54 -6.19
C ILE A 386 20.10 0.37 -6.38
N VAL A 387 19.67 -0.49 -7.32
CA VAL A 387 18.25 -0.78 -7.57
C VAL A 387 17.56 -1.30 -6.30
N HIS A 388 18.17 -2.28 -5.62
CA HIS A 388 17.64 -2.81 -4.36
C HIS A 388 17.61 -1.75 -3.25
N SER A 389 18.67 -0.95 -3.11
CA SER A 389 18.73 0.11 -2.08
C SER A 389 17.66 1.19 -2.32
N ALA A 390 17.42 1.56 -3.58
CA ALA A 390 16.36 2.50 -3.95
C ALA A 390 14.97 1.90 -3.70
N PHE A 391 14.77 0.63 -4.06
CA PHE A 391 13.53 -0.10 -3.76
C PHE A 391 13.21 -0.13 -2.27
N GLU A 392 14.19 -0.47 -1.42
CA GLU A 392 14.02 -0.51 0.04
C GLU A 392 13.59 0.85 0.61
N LYS A 393 14.05 1.97 0.03
CA LYS A 393 13.58 3.31 0.42
C LYS A 393 12.13 3.56 0.05
N ALA A 394 11.67 3.11 -1.12
CA ALA A 394 10.25 3.21 -1.46
C ALA A 394 9.37 2.30 -0.58
N VAL A 395 9.83 1.09 -0.25
CA VAL A 395 9.12 0.20 0.68
C VAL A 395 9.00 0.85 2.06
N ALA A 396 10.10 1.38 2.61
CA ALA A 396 10.10 2.10 3.88
C ALA A 396 9.14 3.29 3.86
N TRP A 397 9.15 4.08 2.78
CA TRP A 397 8.24 5.21 2.60
C TRP A 397 6.76 4.78 2.60
N LEU A 398 6.45 3.67 1.91
CA LEU A 398 5.09 3.11 1.83
C LEU A 398 4.61 2.51 3.17
N GLU A 399 5.53 2.04 4.01
CA GLU A 399 5.24 1.55 5.37
C GLU A 399 5.00 2.72 6.35
N GLU A 400 5.74 3.81 6.22
CA GLU A 400 5.60 5.01 7.06
C GLU A 400 4.37 5.87 6.70
N THR A 401 3.91 5.84 5.45
CA THR A 401 2.81 6.68 4.98
C THR A 401 1.46 6.20 5.49
N ARG A 402 0.98 6.83 6.57
CA ARG A 402 -0.20 6.43 7.37
C ARG A 402 -1.56 6.97 6.91
N SER A 403 -1.62 8.03 6.10
CA SER A 403 -2.84 8.85 5.96
C SER A 403 -3.50 8.87 4.58
N ARG A 404 -2.97 8.13 3.59
CA ARG A 404 -3.52 8.12 2.21
C ARG A 404 -3.52 6.70 1.61
N ALA A 405 -4.51 5.89 1.99
CA ALA A 405 -4.68 4.53 1.47
C ALA A 405 -4.75 4.51 -0.07
N ASP A 406 -5.53 5.41 -0.66
CA ASP A 406 -5.69 5.50 -2.12
C ASP A 406 -4.37 5.83 -2.84
N TYR A 407 -3.56 6.73 -2.28
CA TYR A 407 -2.25 7.08 -2.83
C TYR A 407 -1.25 5.92 -2.74
N LYS A 408 -1.29 5.16 -1.63
CA LYS A 408 -0.46 3.96 -1.46
C LYS A 408 -0.84 2.89 -2.48
N GLU A 409 -2.14 2.67 -2.70
CA GLU A 409 -2.65 1.71 -3.67
C GLU A 409 -2.30 2.09 -5.11
N SER A 410 -2.45 3.37 -5.48
CA SER A 410 -2.05 3.86 -6.82
C SER A 410 -0.55 3.74 -7.06
N THR A 411 0.25 4.00 -6.03
CA THR A 411 1.72 3.90 -6.08
C THR A 411 2.17 2.46 -6.29
N LEU A 412 1.65 1.53 -5.47
CA LEU A 412 1.91 0.09 -5.61
C LEU A 412 1.53 -0.41 -7.00
N THR A 413 0.35 -0.03 -7.49
CA THR A 413 -0.12 -0.39 -8.84
C THR A 413 0.85 0.09 -9.91
N THR A 414 1.29 1.35 -9.84
CA THR A 414 2.22 1.92 -10.83
C THR A 414 3.56 1.15 -10.87
N HIS A 415 4.11 0.77 -9.72
CA HIS A 415 5.34 -0.02 -9.67
C HIS A 415 5.14 -1.45 -10.16
N VAL A 416 4.05 -2.12 -9.74
CA VAL A 416 3.71 -3.48 -10.18
C VAL A 416 3.53 -3.55 -11.69
N SER A 417 2.78 -2.62 -12.28
CA SER A 417 2.59 -2.55 -13.74
C SER A 417 3.93 -2.36 -14.47
N PHE A 418 4.85 -1.55 -13.93
CA PHE A 418 6.19 -1.39 -14.51
C PHE A 418 7.01 -2.69 -14.45
N LEU A 419 7.04 -3.36 -13.30
CA LEU A 419 7.82 -4.58 -13.11
C LEU A 419 7.29 -5.72 -13.98
N LEU A 420 5.97 -5.87 -14.09
CA LEU A 420 5.33 -6.84 -14.98
C LEU A 420 5.69 -6.58 -16.44
N LYS A 421 5.66 -5.32 -16.89
CA LYS A 421 6.11 -4.94 -18.25
C LYS A 421 7.62 -5.21 -18.45
N SER A 422 8.41 -5.12 -17.39
CA SER A 422 9.85 -5.39 -17.43
C SER A 422 10.20 -6.88 -17.59
N LEU A 423 9.26 -7.79 -17.33
CA LEU A 423 9.41 -9.23 -17.61
C LEU A 423 9.52 -9.53 -19.10
N SER A 424 8.98 -8.64 -19.96
CA SER A 424 9.05 -8.76 -21.42
C SER A 424 10.36 -8.25 -22.02
N GLN A 425 11.31 -7.79 -21.20
CA GLN A 425 12.61 -7.32 -21.68
C GLN A 425 13.49 -8.47 -22.19
N ARG A 426 14.33 -8.22 -23.20
CA ARG A 426 15.25 -9.24 -23.75
C ARG A 426 16.38 -9.62 -22.78
N ASN A 427 16.77 -8.71 -21.90
CA ASN A 427 17.88 -8.92 -20.95
C ASN A 427 17.41 -9.78 -19.77
N GLU A 428 17.99 -10.98 -19.63
CA GLU A 428 17.67 -11.94 -18.57
C GLU A 428 17.87 -11.38 -17.16
N HIS A 429 18.96 -10.66 -16.91
CA HIS A 429 19.26 -10.08 -15.61
C HIS A 429 18.19 -9.04 -15.19
N ILE A 430 17.64 -8.27 -16.13
CA ILE A 430 16.53 -7.34 -15.85
C ILE A 430 15.27 -8.10 -15.46
N ARG A 431 14.97 -9.22 -16.16
CA ARG A 431 13.82 -10.05 -15.83
C ARG A 431 13.96 -10.65 -14.42
N ASP A 432 15.13 -11.16 -14.06
CA ASP A 432 15.39 -11.75 -12.75
C ASP A 432 15.24 -10.73 -11.61
N ILE A 433 15.80 -9.53 -11.78
CA ILE A 433 15.62 -8.43 -10.82
C ILE A 433 14.13 -8.07 -10.72
N SER A 434 13.42 -7.99 -11.85
CA SER A 434 11.99 -7.66 -11.86
C SER A 434 11.16 -8.68 -11.07
N VAL A 435 11.42 -9.97 -11.26
CA VAL A 435 10.73 -11.05 -10.51
C VAL A 435 11.05 -10.96 -9.02
N ASN A 436 12.32 -10.72 -8.66
CA ASN A 436 12.73 -10.60 -7.27
C ASN A 436 12.03 -9.42 -6.57
N LEU A 437 12.06 -8.23 -7.17
CA LEU A 437 11.39 -7.04 -6.63
C LEU A 437 9.87 -7.22 -6.55
N LEU A 438 9.26 -7.87 -7.55
CA LEU A 438 7.83 -8.17 -7.55
C LEU A 438 7.43 -9.12 -6.41
N ASN A 439 8.24 -10.15 -6.17
CA ASN A 439 8.05 -11.07 -5.04
C ASN A 439 8.20 -10.34 -3.69
N GLN A 440 9.21 -9.49 -3.53
CA GLN A 440 9.39 -8.70 -2.31
C GLN A 440 8.23 -7.73 -2.07
N LEU A 441 7.73 -7.04 -3.11
CA LEU A 441 6.53 -6.21 -3.01
C LEU A 441 5.32 -7.00 -2.57
N ARG A 442 5.11 -8.18 -3.15
CA ARG A 442 4.00 -9.08 -2.79
C ARG A 442 4.09 -9.53 -1.34
N ASP A 443 5.28 -9.89 -0.89
CA ASP A 443 5.47 -10.44 0.46
C ASP A 443 5.34 -9.34 1.53
N ARG A 444 5.74 -8.08 1.24
CA ARG A 444 5.55 -6.92 2.14
C ARG A 444 4.15 -6.31 2.06
N PHE A 445 3.52 -6.36 0.88
CA PHE A 445 2.21 -5.76 0.60
C PHE A 445 1.28 -6.77 -0.09
N PRO A 446 0.75 -7.78 0.63
CA PRO A 446 -0.11 -8.82 0.06
C PRO A 446 -1.33 -8.28 -0.69
N GLN A 447 -1.81 -7.08 -0.33
CA GLN A 447 -2.96 -6.43 -0.95
C GLN A 447 -2.85 -6.21 -2.47
N ILE A 448 -1.64 -6.23 -3.04
CA ILE A 448 -1.48 -6.16 -4.49
C ILE A 448 -2.08 -7.37 -5.22
N LEU A 449 -2.20 -8.52 -4.55
CA LEU A 449 -2.70 -9.77 -5.13
C LEU A 449 -4.17 -9.71 -5.55
N TRP A 450 -4.96 -8.84 -4.90
CA TRP A 450 -6.39 -8.63 -5.14
C TRP A 450 -6.72 -7.17 -5.46
N ASN A 451 -5.73 -6.40 -5.92
CA ASN A 451 -5.99 -5.09 -6.52
C ASN A 451 -6.45 -5.27 -7.98
N SER A 452 -7.57 -4.63 -8.34
CA SER A 452 -8.20 -4.76 -9.66
C SER A 452 -7.26 -4.35 -10.82
N SER A 453 -6.48 -3.28 -10.66
CA SER A 453 -5.57 -2.76 -11.70
C SER A 453 -4.28 -3.58 -11.83
N CYS A 454 -3.76 -4.10 -10.71
CA CYS A 454 -2.67 -5.06 -10.71
C CYS A 454 -3.10 -6.36 -11.41
N LEU A 455 -4.30 -6.86 -11.11
CA LEU A 455 -4.84 -8.06 -11.76
C LEU A 455 -5.06 -7.85 -13.26
N ASP A 456 -5.50 -6.66 -13.71
CA ASP A 456 -5.52 -6.30 -15.13
C ASP A 456 -4.13 -6.36 -15.77
N SER A 457 -3.13 -5.81 -15.07
CA SER A 457 -1.74 -5.84 -15.55
C SER A 457 -1.22 -7.27 -15.62
N VAL A 458 -1.52 -8.11 -14.62
CA VAL A 458 -1.11 -9.52 -14.59
C VAL A 458 -1.80 -10.34 -15.68
N LEU A 459 -3.07 -10.08 -16.00
CA LEU A 459 -3.81 -10.88 -16.99
C LEU A 459 -3.61 -10.39 -18.43
N PHE A 460 -3.38 -9.09 -18.66
CA PHE A 460 -3.46 -8.48 -19.99
C PHE A 460 -2.19 -7.73 -20.47
N SER A 461 -1.19 -7.47 -19.61
CA SER A 461 -0.09 -6.54 -19.95
C SER A 461 0.91 -7.05 -20.99
N VAL A 462 1.11 -8.35 -21.18
CA VAL A 462 2.29 -8.86 -21.93
C VAL A 462 2.09 -8.94 -23.44
N HIS A 463 0.85 -8.98 -23.95
CA HIS A 463 0.62 -9.22 -25.38
C HIS A 463 0.28 -7.96 -26.20
N ASN A 464 -0.02 -6.83 -25.55
CA ASN A 464 -0.34 -5.58 -26.28
C ASN A 464 0.89 -4.79 -26.73
N ASP A 465 2.07 -5.05 -26.14
CA ASP A 465 3.27 -4.22 -26.29
C ASP A 465 4.50 -4.97 -26.83
N LEU A 466 4.35 -6.22 -27.31
CA LEU A 466 5.50 -6.93 -27.87
C LEU A 466 5.92 -6.24 -29.19
N PRO A 467 7.13 -5.65 -29.27
CA PRO A 467 7.54 -4.92 -30.46
C PRO A 467 7.59 -5.90 -31.65
N SER A 468 7.03 -5.49 -32.78
CA SER A 468 7.00 -6.24 -34.04
C SER A 468 8.39 -6.68 -34.54
N SER A 469 9.47 -6.12 -33.98
CA SER A 469 10.87 -6.50 -34.22
C SER A 469 11.39 -7.67 -33.37
N ALA A 470 10.62 -8.19 -32.40
CA ALA A 470 10.97 -9.34 -31.54
C ALA A 470 10.56 -10.71 -32.12
N ILE A 471 9.97 -10.73 -33.31
CA ILE A 471 9.50 -11.95 -33.98
C ILE A 471 10.67 -12.87 -34.42
N ASN A 472 11.91 -12.37 -34.44
CA ASN A 472 13.05 -13.09 -35.02
C ASN A 472 13.83 -14.02 -34.06
N ASP A 473 13.57 -14.02 -32.75
CA ASP A 473 14.25 -14.91 -31.79
C ASP A 473 13.23 -15.75 -31.00
N PHE A 474 12.90 -16.91 -31.54
CA PHE A 474 11.90 -17.83 -31.00
C PHE A 474 12.27 -18.36 -29.61
N ALA A 475 13.57 -18.54 -29.32
CA ALA A 475 14.02 -19.08 -28.04
C ALA A 475 13.87 -18.04 -26.92
N CYS A 476 14.30 -16.79 -27.15
CA CYS A 476 14.09 -15.72 -26.19
C CYS A 476 12.60 -15.50 -25.90
N MET A 477 11.77 -15.49 -26.94
CA MET A 477 10.31 -15.37 -26.79
C MET A 477 9.68 -16.51 -26.00
N ALA A 478 10.13 -17.74 -26.19
CA ALA A 478 9.68 -18.89 -25.39
C ALA A 478 10.05 -18.73 -23.90
N THR A 479 11.25 -18.22 -23.58
CA THR A 479 11.65 -17.97 -22.18
C THR A 479 10.85 -16.85 -21.51
N ILE A 480 10.57 -15.76 -22.24
CA ILE A 480 9.72 -14.65 -21.72
C ILE A 480 8.32 -15.18 -21.42
N ARG A 481 7.76 -15.94 -22.36
CA ARG A 481 6.44 -16.55 -22.23
C ARG A 481 6.37 -17.49 -21.02
N SER A 482 7.31 -18.43 -20.88
CA SER A 482 7.32 -19.37 -19.75
C SER A 482 7.49 -18.67 -18.40
N LEU A 483 8.32 -17.62 -18.33
CA LEU A 483 8.50 -16.82 -17.13
C LEU A 483 7.23 -16.08 -16.73
N TYR A 484 6.55 -15.46 -17.69
CA TYR A 484 5.29 -14.78 -17.45
C TYR A 484 4.20 -15.75 -17.01
N GLN A 485 4.07 -16.89 -17.69
CA GLN A 485 3.13 -17.95 -17.33
C GLN A 485 3.33 -18.42 -15.88
N ARG A 486 4.58 -18.66 -15.49
CA ARG A 486 4.94 -18.99 -14.10
C ARG A 486 4.52 -17.89 -13.13
N THR A 487 4.81 -16.64 -13.45
CA THR A 487 4.46 -15.48 -12.62
C THR A 487 2.95 -15.35 -12.44
N VAL A 488 2.17 -15.45 -13.52
CA VAL A 488 0.70 -15.43 -13.48
C VAL A 488 0.17 -16.58 -12.65
N ARG A 489 0.66 -17.81 -12.87
CA ARG A 489 0.23 -19.00 -12.12
C ARG A 489 0.50 -18.85 -10.63
N GLU A 490 1.70 -18.44 -10.25
CA GLU A 490 2.07 -18.19 -8.84
C GLU A 490 1.20 -17.08 -8.22
N TRP A 491 0.95 -15.98 -8.96
CA TRP A 491 0.08 -14.90 -8.51
C TRP A 491 -1.35 -15.38 -8.24
N MET A 492 -1.91 -16.14 -9.18
CA MET A 492 -3.27 -16.68 -9.07
C MET A 492 -3.39 -17.66 -7.91
N ILE A 493 -2.43 -18.58 -7.76
CA ILE A 493 -2.38 -19.52 -6.63
C ILE A 493 -2.31 -18.73 -5.32
N LEU A 494 -1.39 -17.78 -5.18
CA LEU A 494 -1.25 -17.03 -3.93
C LEU A 494 -2.51 -16.21 -3.60
N SER A 495 -3.08 -15.53 -4.59
CA SER A 495 -4.32 -14.75 -4.46
C SER A 495 -5.48 -15.62 -3.98
N LEU A 496 -5.72 -16.77 -4.66
CA LEU A 496 -6.77 -17.72 -4.29
C LEU A 496 -6.52 -18.43 -2.95
N SER A 497 -5.26 -18.58 -2.52
CA SER A 497 -4.94 -19.19 -1.23
C SER A 497 -5.22 -18.25 -0.04
N GLN A 498 -5.13 -16.94 -0.26
CA GLN A 498 -5.24 -15.92 0.80
C GLN A 498 -6.63 -15.30 0.87
N ALA A 499 -7.23 -14.96 -0.28
CA ALA A 499 -8.55 -14.33 -0.38
C ALA A 499 -9.38 -14.95 -1.52
N PRO A 500 -9.73 -16.26 -1.43
CA PRO A 500 -10.39 -16.98 -2.52
C PRO A 500 -11.70 -16.37 -3.02
N CYS A 501 -12.60 -15.89 -2.14
CA CYS A 501 -13.87 -15.29 -2.58
C CYS A 501 -13.61 -13.99 -3.33
N THR A 502 -12.78 -13.11 -2.77
CA THR A 502 -12.46 -11.82 -3.39
C THR A 502 -11.74 -12.02 -4.73
N SER A 503 -10.76 -12.91 -4.80
CA SER A 503 -10.01 -13.20 -6.02
C SER A 503 -10.88 -13.82 -7.11
N GLN A 504 -11.79 -14.74 -6.75
CA GLN A 504 -12.78 -15.27 -7.71
C GLN A 504 -13.73 -14.20 -8.21
N GLY A 505 -14.26 -13.35 -7.33
CA GLY A 505 -15.15 -12.27 -7.71
C GLY A 505 -14.50 -11.29 -8.69
N LEU A 506 -13.24 -10.92 -8.45
CA LEU A 506 -12.47 -10.07 -9.35
C LEU A 506 -12.20 -10.75 -10.70
N LEU A 507 -11.81 -12.02 -10.71
CA LEU A 507 -11.61 -12.78 -11.96
C LEU A 507 -12.88 -12.84 -12.79
N GLN A 508 -14.01 -13.17 -12.17
CA GLN A 508 -15.31 -13.22 -12.85
C GLN A 508 -15.67 -11.87 -13.45
N GLU A 509 -15.45 -10.78 -12.72
CA GLU A 509 -15.70 -9.42 -13.20
C GLU A 509 -14.81 -9.05 -14.40
N LYS A 510 -13.53 -9.46 -14.39
CA LYS A 510 -12.64 -9.25 -15.54
C LYS A 510 -13.07 -10.07 -16.76
N LEU A 511 -13.47 -11.31 -16.56
CA LEU A 511 -13.99 -12.16 -17.64
C LEU A 511 -15.32 -11.64 -18.21
N CYS A 512 -16.23 -11.12 -17.36
CA CYS A 512 -17.45 -10.44 -17.82
C CYS A 512 -17.12 -9.26 -18.75
N LYS A 513 -16.17 -8.40 -18.35
CA LYS A 513 -15.75 -7.24 -19.16
C LYS A 513 -15.04 -7.64 -20.45
N ALA A 514 -14.19 -8.67 -20.40
CA ALA A 514 -13.53 -9.22 -21.58
C ALA A 514 -14.52 -9.83 -22.58
N ASN A 515 -15.61 -10.45 -22.11
CA ASN A 515 -16.67 -10.97 -22.99
C ASN A 515 -17.53 -9.86 -23.61
N ALA A 516 -17.67 -8.70 -22.94
CA ALA A 516 -18.43 -7.56 -23.44
C ALA A 516 -17.65 -6.67 -24.43
N TRP A 517 -16.32 -6.59 -24.30
CA TRP A 517 -15.45 -5.77 -25.14
C TRP A 517 -14.64 -6.66 -26.10
N GLN A 518 -14.85 -6.53 -27.42
CA GLN A 518 -14.05 -7.19 -28.46
C GLN A 518 -12.55 -6.80 -28.49
N LYS A 519 -12.05 -6.04 -27.50
CA LYS A 519 -10.62 -5.69 -27.36
C LYS A 519 -10.06 -6.27 -26.07
N SER A 520 -8.98 -7.05 -26.25
CA SER A 520 -8.23 -7.86 -25.27
C SER A 520 -8.97 -9.06 -24.69
N GLN A 521 -9.18 -10.10 -25.50
CA GLN A 521 -9.44 -11.45 -24.97
C GLN A 521 -8.27 -11.89 -24.09
N PRO A 522 -8.50 -12.60 -22.96
CA PRO A 522 -7.42 -13.28 -22.25
C PRO A 522 -6.72 -14.23 -23.22
N THR A 523 -5.39 -14.20 -23.28
CA THR A 523 -4.60 -15.06 -24.17
C THR A 523 -4.97 -16.53 -23.94
N GLU A 524 -5.03 -17.36 -24.99
CA GLU A 524 -5.27 -18.82 -24.90
C GLU A 524 -4.41 -19.48 -23.80
N GLU A 525 -3.22 -18.94 -23.57
CA GLU A 525 -2.27 -19.35 -22.53
C GLU A 525 -2.70 -19.02 -21.09
N VAL A 526 -3.33 -17.86 -20.86
CA VAL A 526 -3.89 -17.52 -19.54
C VAL A 526 -5.09 -18.42 -19.24
N VAL A 527 -5.87 -18.72 -20.27
CA VAL A 527 -7.00 -19.67 -20.18
C VAL A 527 -6.49 -21.06 -19.82
N SER A 528 -5.46 -21.59 -20.49
CA SER A 528 -4.90 -22.90 -20.14
C SER A 528 -4.35 -22.94 -18.70
N LEU A 529 -3.65 -21.89 -18.25
CA LEU A 529 -3.14 -21.81 -16.88
C LEU A 529 -4.26 -21.83 -15.83
N LEU A 530 -5.35 -21.09 -16.06
CA LEU A 530 -6.48 -21.07 -15.14
C LEU A 530 -7.23 -22.42 -15.12
N SER A 531 -7.15 -23.22 -16.19
CA SER A 531 -7.72 -24.58 -16.24
C SER A 531 -6.94 -25.61 -15.43
N GLU A 532 -5.66 -25.35 -15.14
CA GLU A 532 -4.86 -26.22 -14.29
C GLU A 532 -5.08 -26.01 -12.80
N ILE A 533 -5.60 -24.84 -12.39
CA ILE A 533 -5.80 -24.49 -10.99
C ILE A 533 -7.12 -25.09 -10.50
N LYS A 534 -7.04 -25.86 -9.41
CA LYS A 534 -8.22 -26.46 -8.74
C LYS A 534 -8.37 -25.91 -7.32
N ILE A 535 -9.61 -25.62 -6.94
CA ILE A 535 -10.04 -25.13 -5.62
C ILE A 535 -10.96 -26.17 -5.00
N GLY A 536 -10.66 -26.61 -3.78
CA GLY A 536 -11.52 -27.55 -3.08
C GLY A 536 -11.10 -27.87 -1.65
N THR A 537 -11.88 -28.74 -0.99
CA THR A 537 -11.68 -29.15 0.41
C THR A 537 -10.85 -30.42 0.57
N GLY A 538 -10.40 -31.02 -0.56
CA GLY A 538 -9.52 -32.19 -0.55
C GLY A 538 -8.05 -31.87 -0.23
N LYS A 539 -7.18 -32.88 -0.24
CA LYS A 539 -5.71 -32.67 -0.19
C LYS A 539 -5.31 -31.82 -1.40
N ASN A 540 -4.93 -30.58 -1.13
CA ASN A 540 -4.54 -29.62 -2.15
C ASN A 540 -3.02 -29.52 -2.20
N ASP A 541 -2.41 -30.12 -3.23
CA ASP A 541 -0.95 -30.07 -3.44
C ASP A 541 -0.46 -28.67 -3.89
N HIS A 542 -1.38 -27.75 -4.20
CA HIS A 542 -1.08 -26.42 -4.72
C HIS A 542 -0.77 -25.38 -3.63
N TRP A 543 -1.15 -25.63 -2.36
CA TRP A 543 -0.96 -24.67 -1.28
C TRP A 543 0.22 -25.10 -0.41
N THR A 544 1.24 -24.24 -0.28
CA THR A 544 2.34 -24.47 0.64
C THR A 544 2.09 -23.75 1.97
N GLY A 545 2.16 -24.52 3.06
CA GLY A 545 1.95 -24.02 4.42
C GLY A 545 0.48 -23.74 4.77
N THR A 546 0.27 -23.11 5.94
CA THR A 546 -1.06 -22.82 6.48
C THR A 546 -1.57 -21.48 5.94
N LYS A 547 -2.57 -21.53 5.06
CA LYS A 547 -3.21 -20.37 4.40
C LYS A 547 -4.69 -20.26 4.77
N THR A 548 -5.33 -19.16 4.39
CA THR A 548 -6.76 -18.92 4.64
C THR A 548 -7.65 -19.93 3.91
N ALA A 549 -7.25 -20.37 2.71
CA ALA A 549 -7.88 -21.46 1.97
C ALA A 549 -7.82 -22.83 2.68
N ASN A 550 -7.00 -23.01 3.72
CA ASN A 550 -7.04 -24.23 4.53
C ASN A 550 -8.20 -24.25 5.52
N ILE A 551 -8.96 -23.14 5.67
CA ILE A 551 -10.15 -23.07 6.51
C ILE A 551 -11.35 -23.58 5.70
N PRO A 552 -12.01 -24.69 6.10
CA PRO A 552 -13.08 -25.28 5.29
C PRO A 552 -14.27 -24.35 5.05
N ALA A 553 -14.61 -23.50 6.02
CA ALA A 553 -15.65 -22.48 5.87
C ALA A 553 -15.35 -21.49 4.74
N VAL A 554 -14.10 -21.02 4.64
CA VAL A 554 -13.64 -20.11 3.58
C VAL A 554 -13.76 -20.77 2.22
N MET A 555 -13.32 -22.03 2.10
CA MET A 555 -13.41 -22.76 0.83
C MET A 555 -14.85 -23.03 0.41
N ALA A 556 -15.74 -23.32 1.36
CA ALA A 556 -17.16 -23.43 1.10
C ALA A 556 -17.76 -22.11 0.60
N ALA A 557 -17.39 -20.98 1.22
CA ALA A 557 -17.79 -19.65 0.77
C ALA A 557 -17.22 -19.32 -0.62
N ALA A 558 -15.99 -19.74 -0.94
CA ALA A 558 -15.40 -19.61 -2.26
C ALA A 558 -16.17 -20.44 -3.31
N ALA A 559 -16.54 -21.68 -2.99
CA ALA A 559 -17.38 -22.47 -3.89
C ALA A 559 -18.77 -21.82 -4.14
N ALA A 560 -19.36 -21.20 -3.11
CA ALA A 560 -20.59 -20.41 -3.29
C ALA A 560 -20.36 -19.16 -4.15
N ALA A 561 -19.26 -18.43 -3.93
CA ALA A 561 -18.86 -17.26 -4.71
C ALA A 561 -18.57 -17.59 -6.19
N SER A 562 -18.13 -18.82 -6.48
CA SER A 562 -17.92 -19.29 -7.86
C SER A 562 -19.21 -19.72 -8.58
N GLY A 563 -20.34 -19.76 -7.88
CA GLY A 563 -21.61 -20.27 -8.42
C GLY A 563 -21.60 -21.78 -8.65
N ALA A 564 -20.66 -22.51 -8.04
CA ALA A 564 -20.62 -23.96 -8.13
C ALA A 564 -21.79 -24.59 -7.36
N LYS A 565 -22.33 -25.71 -7.87
CA LYS A 565 -23.35 -26.47 -7.15
C LYS A 565 -22.71 -27.15 -5.95
N LEU A 566 -22.88 -26.56 -4.78
CA LEU A 566 -22.29 -27.01 -3.54
C LEU A 566 -23.22 -27.99 -2.81
N LYS A 567 -22.60 -29.04 -2.25
CA LYS A 567 -23.18 -29.83 -1.17
C LYS A 567 -22.23 -29.72 0.01
N LEU A 568 -22.53 -28.85 0.97
CA LEU A 568 -21.65 -28.54 2.10
C LEU A 568 -21.18 -29.74 2.93
N ARG A 569 -21.92 -30.85 2.85
CA ARG A 569 -21.66 -32.09 3.61
C ARG A 569 -20.69 -33.04 2.89
N GLU A 570 -20.35 -32.77 1.62
CA GLU A 570 -19.47 -33.58 0.78
C GLU A 570 -18.17 -32.85 0.44
N ALA A 571 -17.10 -33.60 0.12
CA ALA A 571 -15.86 -33.01 -0.39
C ALA A 571 -16.04 -32.57 -1.85
N PHE A 572 -15.43 -31.44 -2.24
CA PHE A 572 -15.50 -30.91 -3.60
C PHE A 572 -14.13 -30.45 -4.08
N ASN A 573 -13.92 -30.50 -5.40
CA ASN A 573 -12.77 -29.94 -6.10
C ASN A 573 -13.27 -29.39 -7.45
N PHE A 574 -13.22 -28.08 -7.62
CA PHE A 574 -13.63 -27.41 -8.85
C PHE A 574 -12.45 -26.76 -9.55
N GLU A 575 -12.47 -26.79 -10.88
CA GLU A 575 -11.52 -26.06 -11.71
C GLU A 575 -11.90 -24.57 -11.76
N VAL A 576 -10.90 -23.71 -11.57
CA VAL A 576 -11.11 -22.26 -11.45
C VAL A 576 -11.66 -21.65 -12.73
N LEU A 577 -11.06 -21.98 -13.89
CA LEU A 577 -11.51 -21.41 -15.15
C LEU A 577 -12.97 -21.75 -15.45
N SER A 578 -13.33 -23.04 -15.40
CA SER A 578 -14.67 -23.48 -15.80
C SER A 578 -15.76 -22.85 -14.91
N THR A 579 -15.55 -22.82 -13.60
CA THR A 579 -16.50 -22.18 -12.67
C THR A 579 -16.57 -20.67 -12.85
N CYS A 580 -15.44 -19.99 -13.01
CA CYS A 580 -15.42 -18.55 -13.28
C CYS A 580 -16.09 -18.20 -14.61
N MET A 581 -15.90 -18.99 -15.67
CA MET A 581 -16.53 -18.77 -16.97
C MET A 581 -18.05 -18.96 -16.92
N ILE A 582 -18.53 -20.01 -16.25
CA ILE A 582 -19.98 -20.25 -16.06
C ILE A 582 -20.59 -19.09 -15.28
N SER A 583 -19.97 -18.69 -14.17
CA SER A 583 -20.44 -17.58 -13.34
C SER A 583 -20.42 -16.24 -14.10
N ALA A 584 -19.34 -15.93 -14.82
CA ALA A 584 -19.23 -14.71 -15.60
C ALA A 584 -20.27 -14.64 -16.73
N THR A 585 -20.58 -15.78 -17.35
CA THR A 585 -21.64 -15.90 -18.37
C THR A 585 -23.00 -15.66 -17.74
N ALA A 586 -23.30 -16.29 -16.60
CA ALA A 586 -24.56 -16.07 -15.87
C ALA A 586 -24.75 -14.61 -15.45
N LYS A 587 -23.70 -13.97 -14.91
CA LYS A 587 -23.71 -12.54 -14.56
C LYS A 587 -23.96 -11.64 -15.77
N SER A 588 -23.29 -11.93 -16.88
CA SER A 588 -23.49 -11.22 -18.15
C SER A 588 -24.92 -11.38 -18.68
N ASN A 589 -25.50 -12.58 -18.57
CA ASN A 589 -26.88 -12.85 -18.98
C ASN A 589 -27.87 -12.02 -18.15
N HIS A 590 -27.74 -12.01 -16.83
CA HIS A 590 -28.61 -11.20 -15.96
C HIS A 590 -28.44 -9.69 -16.20
N ALA A 591 -27.22 -9.21 -16.44
CA ALA A 591 -26.99 -7.83 -16.84
C ALA A 591 -27.66 -7.51 -18.19
N GLY A 592 -27.57 -8.43 -19.15
CA GLY A 592 -28.23 -8.35 -20.45
C GLY A 592 -29.76 -8.37 -20.37
N GLU A 593 -30.34 -9.17 -19.47
CA GLU A 593 -31.78 -9.20 -19.19
C GLU A 593 -32.28 -7.83 -18.72
N ILE A 594 -31.60 -7.22 -17.75
CA ILE A 594 -31.97 -5.88 -17.25
C ILE A 594 -31.78 -4.81 -18.33
N ALA A 595 -30.69 -4.87 -19.10
CA ALA A 595 -30.48 -3.95 -20.21
C ALA A 595 -31.58 -4.10 -21.29
N GLY A 596 -31.98 -5.33 -21.60
CA GLY A 596 -33.08 -5.65 -22.50
C GLY A 596 -34.43 -5.13 -21.99
N MET A 597 -34.74 -5.34 -20.70
CA MET A 597 -35.93 -4.79 -20.05
C MET A 597 -35.95 -3.25 -20.13
N ARG A 598 -34.81 -2.59 -19.92
CA ARG A 598 -34.67 -1.12 -20.00
C ARG A 598 -34.92 -0.63 -21.44
N SER A 599 -34.37 -1.33 -22.42
CA SER A 599 -34.56 -1.03 -23.85
C SER A 599 -36.02 -1.19 -24.29
N LEU A 600 -36.68 -2.29 -23.90
CA LEU A 600 -38.10 -2.53 -24.18
C LEU A 600 -38.98 -1.44 -23.56
N TYR A 601 -38.74 -1.09 -22.30
CA TYR A 601 -39.50 -0.03 -21.62
C TYR A 601 -39.34 1.33 -22.31
N ALA A 602 -38.12 1.67 -22.75
CA ALA A 602 -37.87 2.88 -23.53
C ALA A 602 -38.61 2.87 -24.89
N SER A 603 -38.68 1.70 -25.54
CA SER A 603 -39.42 1.51 -26.80
C SER A 603 -40.94 1.70 -26.61
N PHE A 604 -41.51 1.14 -25.54
CA PHE A 604 -42.94 1.32 -25.22
C PHE A 604 -43.29 2.75 -24.78
N GLY A 605 -42.37 3.46 -24.14
CA GLY A 605 -42.53 4.86 -23.76
C GLY A 605 -42.43 5.87 -24.91
N SER A 606 -41.95 5.45 -26.09
CA SER A 606 -41.77 6.31 -27.28
C SER A 606 -42.86 6.13 -28.34
N LEU A 607 -43.83 5.24 -28.13
CA LEU A 607 -45.01 5.10 -28.99
C LEU A 607 -46.07 6.12 -28.57
N ASP A 608 -45.86 7.39 -28.95
CA ASP A 608 -46.97 8.34 -29.05
C ASP A 608 -47.99 7.80 -30.06
N LEU A 609 -49.25 7.64 -29.63
CA LEU A 609 -50.35 7.28 -30.52
C LEU A 609 -50.42 8.29 -31.68
N PRO A 610 -50.66 7.84 -32.92
CA PRO A 610 -50.93 8.78 -34.01
C PRO A 610 -52.22 9.53 -33.69
N ALA A 611 -52.12 10.85 -33.68
CA ALA A 611 -53.24 11.77 -33.53
C ALA A 611 -54.41 11.36 -34.43
N SER A 612 -55.54 10.96 -33.84
CA SER A 612 -56.81 10.84 -34.53
C SER A 612 -57.88 11.68 -33.86
N GLY A 613 -58.26 12.77 -34.55
CA GLY A 613 -59.59 13.38 -34.46
C GLY A 613 -59.81 14.48 -33.40
N PRO A 614 -60.36 15.65 -33.79
CA PRO A 614 -60.89 16.63 -32.84
C PRO A 614 -62.34 16.28 -32.48
N GLY A 615 -62.60 15.98 -31.21
CA GLY A 615 -63.97 15.81 -30.72
C GLY A 615 -64.05 15.10 -29.36
N ASP A 616 -64.59 15.84 -28.39
CA ASP A 616 -65.17 15.43 -27.10
C ASP A 616 -64.29 15.13 -25.87
N MET A 617 -64.77 15.75 -24.79
CA MET A 617 -64.29 15.79 -23.43
C MET A 617 -64.25 14.40 -22.79
N VAL A 618 -63.07 13.96 -22.35
CA VAL A 618 -62.90 13.13 -21.14
C VAL A 618 -61.57 13.51 -20.49
N GLU A 619 -61.63 14.40 -19.51
CA GLU A 619 -60.64 14.44 -18.44
C GLU A 619 -60.74 13.13 -17.62
N HIS A 620 -59.60 12.69 -17.09
CA HIS A 620 -59.40 11.54 -16.18
C HIS A 620 -59.38 10.12 -16.78
N LEU A 621 -58.15 9.65 -17.09
CA LEU A 621 -57.47 8.51 -16.44
C LEU A 621 -56.16 8.19 -17.21
N GLN A 622 -55.14 9.04 -17.04
CA GLN A 622 -53.77 8.66 -17.36
C GLN A 622 -53.18 7.94 -16.15
N PRO A 623 -52.84 6.62 -16.20
CA PRO A 623 -51.99 6.04 -15.17
C PRO A 623 -50.61 6.67 -15.34
N LYS A 624 -50.11 7.34 -14.29
CA LYS A 624 -48.71 7.81 -14.24
C LYS A 624 -47.81 6.57 -14.36
N THR A 625 -47.34 6.24 -15.56
CA THR A 625 -46.37 5.17 -15.76
C THR A 625 -45.08 5.63 -15.10
N GLY A 626 -44.75 5.03 -13.94
CA GLY A 626 -43.56 5.40 -13.16
C GLY A 626 -42.27 5.25 -13.98
N SER A 627 -41.15 5.78 -13.48
CA SER A 627 -39.87 5.54 -14.17
C SER A 627 -39.55 4.02 -14.21
N PHE A 628 -38.87 3.55 -15.26
CA PHE A 628 -38.45 2.14 -15.40
C PHE A 628 -37.80 1.61 -14.12
N SER A 629 -36.86 2.39 -13.57
CA SER A 629 -36.14 2.06 -12.35
C SER A 629 -37.08 1.93 -11.15
N GLU A 630 -38.11 2.77 -11.03
CA GLU A 630 -39.10 2.67 -9.94
C GLU A 630 -39.97 1.40 -10.05
N VAL A 631 -40.35 0.99 -11.27
CA VAL A 631 -41.18 -0.20 -11.49
C VAL A 631 -40.42 -1.48 -11.13
N LEU A 632 -39.18 -1.64 -11.63
CA LEU A 632 -38.36 -2.80 -11.31
C LEU A 632 -37.95 -2.82 -9.84
N LEU A 633 -37.65 -1.66 -9.26
CA LEU A 633 -37.32 -1.55 -7.84
C LEU A 633 -38.49 -2.03 -6.97
N LYS A 634 -39.72 -1.58 -7.24
CA LYS A 634 -40.92 -2.08 -6.54
C LYS A 634 -41.12 -3.59 -6.74
N LYS A 635 -40.89 -4.11 -7.96
CA LYS A 635 -40.98 -5.54 -8.26
C LYS A 635 -40.00 -6.35 -7.41
N PHE A 636 -38.71 -6.02 -7.43
CA PHE A 636 -37.69 -6.79 -6.71
C PHE A 636 -37.81 -6.66 -5.19
N VAL A 637 -38.14 -5.46 -4.68
CA VAL A 637 -38.44 -5.26 -3.25
C VAL A 637 -39.60 -6.14 -2.81
N ARG A 638 -40.68 -6.22 -3.60
CA ARG A 638 -41.84 -7.07 -3.29
C ARG A 638 -41.47 -8.55 -3.29
N LEU A 639 -40.79 -9.04 -4.32
CA LEU A 639 -40.40 -10.45 -4.43
C LEU A 639 -39.46 -10.89 -3.30
N LEU A 640 -38.45 -10.09 -2.96
CA LEU A 640 -37.56 -10.39 -1.84
C LEU A 640 -38.30 -10.42 -0.50
N GLN A 641 -39.25 -9.51 -0.29
CA GLN A 641 -40.09 -9.52 0.91
C GLN A 641 -41.02 -10.74 0.96
N GLU A 642 -41.54 -11.20 -0.17
CA GLU A 642 -42.35 -12.42 -0.27
C GLU A 642 -41.54 -13.65 0.17
N PHE A 643 -40.30 -13.80 -0.29
CA PHE A 643 -39.42 -14.89 0.16
C PHE A 643 -39.12 -14.86 1.66
N ILE A 644 -38.91 -13.68 2.24
CA ILE A 644 -38.72 -13.51 3.69
C ILE A 644 -39.98 -13.96 4.44
N ASN A 645 -41.16 -13.47 4.03
CA ASN A 645 -42.44 -13.81 4.66
C ASN A 645 -42.75 -15.32 4.55
N ASP A 646 -42.38 -15.95 3.45
CA ASP A 646 -42.52 -17.40 3.25
C ASP A 646 -41.65 -18.20 4.23
N ALA A 647 -40.39 -17.81 4.38
CA ALA A 647 -39.47 -18.46 5.32
C ALA A 647 -39.88 -18.28 6.78
N GLU A 648 -40.38 -17.10 7.15
CA GLU A 648 -40.94 -16.79 8.48
C GLU A 648 -42.18 -17.64 8.79
N ARG A 649 -43.01 -17.92 7.77
CA ARG A 649 -44.18 -18.82 7.88
C ARG A 649 -43.82 -20.30 7.82
N GLY A 650 -42.53 -20.65 7.75
CA GLY A 650 -42.07 -22.03 7.68
C GLY A 650 -42.25 -22.70 6.31
N ARG A 651 -42.58 -21.95 5.26
CA ARG A 651 -42.63 -22.48 3.89
C ARG A 651 -41.21 -22.64 3.33
N GLU A 652 -41.01 -23.68 2.53
CA GLU A 652 -39.75 -23.85 1.79
C GLU A 652 -39.65 -22.81 0.68
N VAL A 653 -38.50 -22.13 0.63
CA VAL A 653 -38.17 -21.18 -0.42
C VAL A 653 -37.50 -21.93 -1.56
N ASP A 654 -38.03 -21.79 -2.78
CA ASP A 654 -37.43 -22.39 -3.96
C ASP A 654 -36.04 -21.79 -4.25
N LYS A 655 -35.03 -22.68 -4.36
CA LYS A 655 -33.63 -22.28 -4.53
C LYS A 655 -33.40 -21.52 -5.85
N SER A 656 -33.98 -22.00 -6.94
CA SER A 656 -33.77 -21.43 -8.28
C SER A 656 -34.32 -20.02 -8.39
N SER A 657 -35.59 -19.84 -8.02
CA SER A 657 -36.27 -18.54 -8.12
C SER A 657 -35.67 -17.50 -7.18
N PHE A 658 -35.26 -17.89 -5.97
CA PHE A 658 -34.56 -16.98 -5.06
C PHE A 658 -33.20 -16.55 -5.63
N HIS A 659 -32.41 -17.49 -6.16
CA HIS A 659 -31.13 -17.20 -6.79
C HIS A 659 -31.26 -16.27 -8.01
N GLU A 660 -32.21 -16.55 -8.90
CA GLU A 660 -32.47 -15.75 -10.09
C GLU A 660 -32.93 -14.34 -9.71
N THR A 661 -33.88 -14.21 -8.78
CA THR A 661 -34.39 -12.91 -8.32
C THR A 661 -33.28 -12.06 -7.71
N CYS A 662 -32.44 -12.63 -6.85
CA CYS A 662 -31.31 -11.90 -6.25
C CYS A 662 -30.28 -11.49 -7.31
N SER A 663 -30.02 -12.34 -8.31
CA SER A 663 -29.08 -12.05 -9.39
C SER A 663 -29.57 -10.94 -10.31
N GLN A 664 -30.85 -10.95 -10.70
CA GLN A 664 -31.47 -9.89 -11.48
C GLN A 664 -31.54 -8.56 -10.72
N ALA A 665 -31.89 -8.59 -9.43
CA ALA A 665 -31.90 -7.41 -8.58
C ALA A 665 -30.50 -6.79 -8.42
N THR A 666 -29.46 -7.63 -8.34
CA THR A 666 -28.06 -7.19 -8.26
C THR A 666 -27.58 -6.58 -9.57
N ALA A 667 -27.87 -7.23 -10.70
CA ALA A 667 -27.60 -6.69 -12.02
C ALA A 667 -28.28 -5.32 -12.22
N PHE A 668 -29.53 -5.19 -11.76
CA PHE A 668 -30.26 -3.93 -11.77
C PHE A 668 -29.56 -2.84 -10.96
N LEU A 669 -29.19 -3.16 -9.72
CA LEU A 669 -28.47 -2.24 -8.83
C LEU A 669 -27.15 -1.76 -9.44
N LEU A 670 -26.35 -2.67 -9.99
CA LEU A 670 -25.06 -2.34 -10.63
C LEU A 670 -25.25 -1.51 -11.91
N SER A 671 -26.31 -1.77 -12.69
CA SER A 671 -26.59 -1.03 -13.93
C SER A 671 -27.01 0.42 -13.69
N ASP A 672 -27.71 0.70 -12.58
CA ASP A 672 -28.23 2.03 -12.27
C ASP A 672 -27.18 2.91 -11.55
N LEU A 673 -26.20 2.28 -10.89
CA LEU A 673 -25.08 2.94 -10.21
C LEU A 673 -24.23 3.83 -11.13
N GLY A 674 -24.22 3.56 -12.44
CA GLY A 674 -23.53 4.36 -13.46
C GLY A 674 -24.32 5.56 -13.99
N SER A 675 -25.57 5.75 -13.55
CA SER A 675 -26.42 6.86 -13.96
C SER A 675 -26.58 7.86 -12.80
N ASP A 676 -26.25 9.14 -13.02
CA ASP A 676 -26.24 10.22 -12.02
C ASP A 676 -27.65 10.61 -11.46
N SER A 677 -28.61 9.68 -11.40
CA SER A 677 -29.98 9.97 -10.97
C SER A 677 -30.09 10.06 -9.43
N LYS A 678 -29.88 11.28 -8.90
CA LYS A 678 -29.99 11.64 -7.48
C LYS A 678 -31.39 11.42 -6.85
N SER A 679 -32.39 10.99 -7.60
CA SER A 679 -33.79 10.98 -7.17
C SER A 679 -34.26 9.74 -6.39
N ASN A 680 -33.46 8.68 -6.25
CA ASN A 680 -33.92 7.39 -5.68
C ASN A 680 -33.00 6.74 -4.62
N VAL A 681 -32.05 7.48 -4.02
CA VAL A 681 -31.02 6.94 -3.11
C VAL A 681 -31.58 6.07 -1.98
N GLU A 682 -32.70 6.48 -1.36
CA GLU A 682 -33.33 5.76 -0.25
C GLU A 682 -33.90 4.40 -0.69
N SER A 683 -34.52 4.35 -1.86
CA SER A 683 -35.09 3.10 -2.37
C SER A 683 -34.01 2.15 -2.89
N PHE A 684 -32.89 2.67 -3.42
CA PHE A 684 -31.69 1.88 -3.72
C PHE A 684 -31.05 1.27 -2.47
N SER A 685 -30.93 2.06 -1.40
CA SER A 685 -30.47 1.57 -0.11
C SER A 685 -31.37 0.46 0.43
N LYS A 686 -32.70 0.58 0.27
CA LYS A 686 -33.65 -0.47 0.65
C LYS A 686 -33.43 -1.78 -0.12
N LEU A 687 -33.20 -1.72 -1.44
CA LEU A 687 -32.92 -2.93 -2.22
C LEU A 687 -31.59 -3.58 -1.83
N LEU A 688 -30.53 -2.77 -1.65
CA LEU A 688 -29.23 -3.25 -1.19
C LEU A 688 -29.35 -3.95 0.17
N ARG A 689 -30.10 -3.34 1.10
CA ARG A 689 -30.40 -3.90 2.41
C ARG A 689 -31.14 -5.23 2.27
N LEU A 690 -32.19 -5.33 1.45
CA LEU A 690 -32.89 -6.59 1.25
C LEU A 690 -31.99 -7.69 0.66
N LEU A 691 -31.09 -7.36 -0.27
CA LEU A 691 -30.11 -8.33 -0.80
C LEU A 691 -29.12 -8.82 0.27
N CYS A 692 -28.82 -8.01 1.29
CA CYS A 692 -27.98 -8.40 2.42
C CYS A 692 -28.76 -9.19 3.48
N TRP A 693 -29.98 -8.77 3.81
CA TRP A 693 -30.78 -9.33 4.91
C TRP A 693 -31.60 -10.56 4.52
N SER A 694 -32.04 -10.72 3.26
CA SER A 694 -32.89 -11.85 2.86
C SER A 694 -32.24 -13.21 3.15
N PRO A 695 -30.96 -13.45 2.81
CA PRO A 695 -30.27 -14.70 3.18
C PRO A 695 -30.20 -14.94 4.69
N ALA A 696 -30.05 -13.88 5.49
CA ALA A 696 -30.00 -13.95 6.96
C ALA A 696 -31.38 -14.23 7.58
N HIS A 697 -32.46 -13.70 7.01
CA HIS A 697 -33.82 -14.03 7.44
C HIS A 697 -34.17 -15.48 7.11
N ILE A 698 -33.89 -15.96 5.90
CA ILE A 698 -34.19 -17.33 5.47
C ILE A 698 -33.29 -18.34 6.22
N LEU A 699 -31.99 -18.03 6.37
CA LEU A 699 -30.99 -18.77 7.13
C LEU A 699 -30.90 -20.27 6.79
N THR A 700 -30.87 -20.60 5.51
CA THR A 700 -30.62 -21.97 5.01
C THR A 700 -29.31 -22.00 4.23
N SER A 701 -28.70 -23.18 4.08
CA SER A 701 -27.47 -23.34 3.26
C SER A 701 -27.66 -22.75 1.86
N ASN A 702 -28.78 -23.09 1.21
CA ASN A 702 -29.08 -22.66 -0.16
C ASN A 702 -29.24 -21.14 -0.27
N ALA A 703 -29.97 -20.50 0.66
CA ALA A 703 -30.14 -19.05 0.64
C ALA A 703 -28.82 -18.32 0.90
N MET A 704 -27.99 -18.87 1.79
CA MET A 704 -26.68 -18.31 2.11
C MET A 704 -25.66 -18.48 0.98
N GLU A 705 -25.70 -19.59 0.22
CA GLU A 705 -24.91 -19.76 -1.01
C GLU A 705 -25.21 -18.63 -2.00
N THR A 706 -26.49 -18.36 -2.25
CA THR A 706 -26.93 -17.22 -3.07
C THR A 706 -26.45 -15.89 -2.48
N GLY A 707 -26.55 -15.71 -1.15
CA GLY A 707 -26.04 -14.52 -0.47
C GLY A 707 -24.57 -14.26 -0.78
N VAL A 708 -23.70 -15.25 -0.52
CA VAL A 708 -22.26 -15.14 -0.75
C VAL A 708 -21.93 -14.88 -2.23
N PHE A 709 -22.63 -15.51 -3.16
CA PHE A 709 -22.50 -15.25 -4.61
C PHE A 709 -22.78 -13.78 -4.95
N ILE A 710 -23.90 -13.25 -4.45
CA ILE A 710 -24.34 -11.87 -4.71
C ILE A 710 -23.47 -10.84 -4.02
N TRP A 711 -23.12 -11.05 -2.75
CA TRP A 711 -22.27 -10.12 -2.00
C TRP A 711 -20.88 -10.03 -2.61
N THR A 712 -20.32 -11.17 -3.06
CA THR A 712 -19.04 -11.19 -3.78
C THR A 712 -19.16 -10.43 -5.10
N TRP A 713 -20.25 -10.60 -5.86
CA TRP A 713 -20.47 -9.85 -7.09
C TRP A 713 -20.54 -8.33 -6.85
N LEU A 714 -21.35 -7.89 -5.88
CA LEU A 714 -21.49 -6.48 -5.51
C LEU A 714 -20.14 -5.84 -5.13
N VAL A 715 -19.38 -6.51 -4.27
CA VAL A 715 -18.10 -6.03 -3.75
C VAL A 715 -17.01 -5.98 -4.82
N SER A 716 -17.01 -6.92 -5.78
CA SER A 716 -16.06 -6.92 -6.90
C SER A 716 -16.42 -5.92 -8.01
N ALA A 717 -17.70 -5.77 -8.33
CA ALA A 717 -18.16 -4.89 -9.41
C ALA A 717 -18.29 -3.41 -8.97
N ALA A 718 -18.62 -3.15 -7.70
CA ALA A 718 -18.78 -1.82 -7.13
C ALA A 718 -18.05 -1.67 -5.78
N PRO A 719 -16.71 -1.53 -5.79
CA PRO A 719 -15.90 -1.40 -4.56
C PRO A 719 -16.34 -0.27 -3.63
N GLN A 720 -16.93 0.80 -4.16
CA GLN A 720 -17.47 1.93 -3.39
C GLN A 720 -18.62 1.53 -2.45
N LEU A 721 -19.33 0.43 -2.72
CA LEU A 721 -20.42 -0.07 -1.87
C LEU A 721 -19.92 -0.99 -0.74
N CYS A 722 -18.63 -1.36 -0.72
CA CYS A 722 -18.11 -2.37 0.22
C CYS A 722 -18.43 -2.08 1.68
N SER A 723 -18.21 -0.84 2.12
CA SER A 723 -18.48 -0.45 3.52
C SER A 723 -19.96 -0.52 3.87
N LEU A 724 -20.85 -0.19 2.92
CA LEU A 724 -22.31 -0.26 3.12
C LEU A 724 -22.79 -1.71 3.17
N VAL A 725 -22.35 -2.54 2.22
CA VAL A 725 -22.66 -3.99 2.22
C VAL A 725 -22.18 -4.62 3.51
N LEU A 726 -20.93 -4.37 3.92
CA LEU A 726 -20.39 -4.95 5.15
C LEU A 726 -21.16 -4.48 6.39
N ALA A 727 -21.59 -3.22 6.46
CA ALA A 727 -22.39 -2.72 7.57
C ALA A 727 -23.75 -3.44 7.68
N GLU A 728 -24.46 -3.60 6.57
CA GLU A 728 -25.75 -4.33 6.53
C GLU A 728 -25.57 -5.81 6.89
N LEU A 729 -24.50 -6.46 6.45
CA LEU A 729 -24.21 -7.85 6.80
C LEU A 729 -23.86 -8.01 8.28
N VAL A 730 -23.12 -7.06 8.86
CA VAL A 730 -22.81 -7.07 10.30
C VAL A 730 -24.08 -6.91 11.12
N ASP A 731 -24.97 -6.00 10.73
CA ASP A 731 -26.26 -5.81 11.42
C ASP A 731 -27.16 -7.03 11.30
N ALA A 732 -27.23 -7.65 10.12
CA ALA A 732 -27.97 -8.90 9.91
C ALA A 732 -27.41 -10.05 10.74
N TRP A 733 -26.08 -10.17 10.88
CA TRP A 733 -25.43 -11.17 11.73
C TRP A 733 -25.77 -10.94 13.21
N LEU A 734 -25.64 -9.71 13.70
CA LEU A 734 -25.99 -9.39 15.09
C LEU A 734 -27.47 -9.66 15.39
N SER A 735 -28.35 -9.46 14.40
CA SER A 735 -29.75 -9.86 14.54
C SER A 735 -29.93 -11.38 14.73
N THR A 736 -29.09 -12.24 14.15
CA THR A 736 -29.16 -13.70 14.41
C THR A 736 -28.67 -14.06 15.81
N VAL A 737 -27.75 -13.28 16.37
CA VAL A 737 -27.34 -13.37 17.78
C VAL A 737 -28.50 -13.00 18.70
N ASP A 738 -29.10 -11.83 18.48
CA ASP A 738 -30.20 -11.30 19.30
C ASP A 738 -31.44 -12.21 19.27
N THR A 739 -31.73 -12.78 18.10
CA THR A 739 -32.86 -13.71 17.90
C THR A 739 -32.52 -15.17 18.22
N LYS A 740 -31.29 -15.47 18.67
CA LYS A 740 -30.82 -16.80 19.08
C LYS A 740 -31.01 -17.89 18.01
N ARG A 741 -30.57 -17.62 16.78
CA ARG A 741 -30.74 -18.52 15.62
C ARG A 741 -29.45 -19.22 15.21
N GLY A 742 -29.57 -20.40 14.58
CA GLY A 742 -28.44 -21.21 14.12
C GLY A 742 -27.37 -21.47 15.18
N LEU A 743 -26.17 -20.89 14.97
CA LEU A 743 -25.04 -21.01 15.89
C LEU A 743 -25.37 -20.48 17.30
N PHE A 744 -26.36 -19.60 17.42
CA PHE A 744 -26.73 -18.92 18.67
C PHE A 744 -27.97 -19.51 19.36
N THR A 745 -28.39 -20.70 18.96
CA THR A 745 -29.56 -21.36 19.56
C THR A 745 -29.26 -21.76 21.00
N SER A 746 -30.01 -21.21 21.96
CA SER A 746 -29.88 -21.59 23.37
C SER A 746 -30.45 -22.99 23.60
N GLU A 747 -29.66 -23.89 24.17
CA GLU A 747 -30.15 -25.19 24.63
C GLU A 747 -31.17 -25.03 25.75
N VAL A 748 -32.34 -25.64 25.56
CA VAL A 748 -33.00 -26.54 26.53
C VAL A 748 -33.82 -27.52 25.69
N ARG A 749 -33.30 -28.69 25.32
CA ARG A 749 -34.14 -29.74 24.72
C ARG A 749 -33.69 -31.15 25.10
N CYS A 750 -34.40 -31.73 26.06
CA CYS A 750 -34.44 -33.18 26.28
C CYS A 750 -35.12 -33.87 25.08
N CYS A 751 -34.47 -33.88 23.91
CA CYS A 751 -35.00 -34.50 22.70
C CYS A 751 -34.25 -35.79 22.34
N GLY A 752 -34.93 -36.70 21.65
CA GLY A 752 -34.35 -37.94 21.13
C GLY A 752 -34.62 -39.20 21.99
N PRO A 753 -34.14 -40.37 21.54
CA PRO A 753 -34.46 -41.65 22.18
C PRO A 753 -33.96 -41.74 23.62
N ALA A 754 -32.77 -41.21 23.91
CA ALA A 754 -32.21 -41.24 25.27
C ALA A 754 -33.03 -40.39 26.26
N ALA A 755 -33.49 -39.20 25.84
CA ALA A 755 -34.34 -38.34 26.66
C ALA A 755 -35.75 -38.93 26.87
N LYS A 756 -36.31 -39.61 25.85
CA LYS A 756 -37.59 -40.33 25.97
C LYS A 756 -37.51 -41.59 26.83
N LEU A 757 -36.40 -42.33 26.72
CA LEU A 757 -36.21 -43.60 27.44
C LEU A 757 -35.73 -43.39 28.88
N ARG A 758 -35.07 -42.28 29.18
CA ARG A 758 -34.53 -41.96 30.52
C ARG A 758 -34.74 -40.48 30.88
N PRO A 759 -35.99 -40.03 31.01
CA PRO A 759 -36.30 -38.63 31.33
C PRO A 759 -35.74 -38.17 32.69
N HIS A 760 -35.47 -39.11 33.61
CA HIS A 760 -34.88 -38.85 34.92
C HIS A 760 -33.38 -38.50 34.89
N LEU A 761 -32.70 -38.66 33.75
CA LEU A 761 -31.26 -38.37 33.62
C LEU A 761 -30.95 -36.99 32.99
N GLY A 762 -31.98 -36.27 32.52
CA GLY A 762 -31.84 -34.94 31.92
C GLY A 762 -32.69 -33.91 32.66
N PRO A 763 -32.24 -32.65 32.77
CA PRO A 763 -33.07 -31.57 33.30
C PRO A 763 -34.13 -31.14 32.26
N GLY A 764 -35.40 -31.49 32.48
CA GLY A 764 -36.54 -31.02 31.68
C GLY A 764 -37.53 -32.12 31.25
N GLU A 765 -38.69 -31.73 30.72
CA GLU A 765 -39.63 -32.67 30.09
C GLU A 765 -39.17 -33.01 28.65
N PRO A 766 -39.39 -34.24 28.16
CA PRO A 766 -39.03 -34.60 26.79
C PRO A 766 -39.84 -33.83 25.75
N GLU A 767 -39.19 -32.97 24.96
CA GLU A 767 -39.84 -32.17 23.93
C GLU A 767 -39.87 -32.90 22.56
N ALA A 768 -40.77 -32.44 21.67
CA ALA A 768 -40.77 -32.85 20.27
C ALA A 768 -39.50 -32.34 19.55
N PRO A 769 -38.96 -33.07 18.56
CA PRO A 769 -37.86 -32.57 17.75
C PRO A 769 -38.26 -31.25 17.05
N PRO A 770 -37.31 -30.30 16.87
CA PRO A 770 -37.59 -29.04 16.18
C PRO A 770 -38.18 -29.27 14.78
N GLU A 771 -39.12 -28.41 14.37
CA GLU A 771 -39.73 -28.45 13.01
C GLU A 771 -38.71 -28.18 11.89
N LYS A 772 -37.63 -27.45 12.18
CA LYS A 772 -36.54 -27.15 11.24
C LYS A 772 -35.24 -27.78 11.74
N ASP A 773 -34.49 -28.40 10.83
CA ASP A 773 -33.17 -28.96 11.13
C ASP A 773 -32.23 -27.83 11.64
N PRO A 774 -31.78 -27.85 12.91
CA PRO A 774 -30.87 -26.84 13.44
C PRO A 774 -29.53 -26.81 12.70
N VAL A 775 -29.14 -27.93 12.07
CA VAL A 775 -27.88 -28.05 11.34
C VAL A 775 -27.87 -27.16 10.10
N GLU A 776 -28.98 -27.02 9.37
CA GLU A 776 -29.06 -26.16 8.19
C GLU A 776 -28.73 -24.68 8.51
N GLN A 777 -29.20 -24.19 9.66
CA GLN A 777 -28.91 -22.83 10.11
C GLN A 777 -27.46 -22.68 10.59
N ILE A 778 -26.89 -23.70 11.20
CA ILE A 778 -25.47 -23.74 11.58
C ILE A 778 -24.59 -23.71 10.32
N MET A 779 -24.95 -24.47 9.29
CA MET A 779 -24.24 -24.51 8.01
C MET A 779 -24.34 -23.19 7.24
N ALA A 780 -25.47 -22.48 7.33
CA ALA A 780 -25.59 -21.12 6.81
C ALA A 780 -24.58 -20.17 7.50
N HIS A 781 -24.46 -20.19 8.83
CA HIS A 781 -23.44 -19.40 9.54
C HIS A 781 -22.01 -19.78 9.13
N ARG A 782 -21.75 -21.06 8.80
CA ARG A 782 -20.43 -21.51 8.30
C ARG A 782 -20.05 -20.82 7.00
N LEU A 783 -20.95 -20.80 6.01
CA LEU A 783 -20.72 -20.10 4.73
C LEU A 783 -20.48 -18.61 4.95
N TRP A 784 -21.31 -18.00 5.79
CA TRP A 784 -21.22 -16.58 6.10
C TRP A 784 -19.89 -16.22 6.77
N LEU A 785 -19.42 -17.03 7.72
CA LEU A 785 -18.12 -16.87 8.36
C LEU A 785 -16.96 -17.03 7.38
N GLY A 786 -17.07 -17.97 6.43
CA GLY A 786 -16.09 -18.12 5.36
C GLY A 786 -15.92 -16.83 4.55
N PHE A 787 -17.03 -16.19 4.20
CA PHE A 787 -17.03 -14.88 3.56
C PHE A 787 -16.41 -13.80 4.46
N PHE A 788 -16.80 -13.72 5.74
CA PHE A 788 -16.22 -12.71 6.65
C PHE A 788 -14.71 -12.88 6.86
N ILE A 789 -14.19 -14.10 6.91
CA ILE A 789 -12.75 -14.35 7.02
C ILE A 789 -12.03 -13.91 5.74
N ASP A 790 -12.56 -14.24 4.55
CA ASP A 790 -12.02 -13.75 3.28
C ASP A 790 -11.97 -12.21 3.26
N ARG A 791 -13.08 -11.57 3.66
CA ARG A 791 -13.15 -10.11 3.75
C ARG A 791 -12.17 -9.54 4.77
N PHE A 792 -12.00 -10.18 5.92
CA PHE A 792 -11.01 -9.78 6.93
C PHE A 792 -9.59 -9.73 6.35
N GLU A 793 -9.19 -10.78 5.60
CA GLU A 793 -7.85 -10.84 5.00
C GLU A 793 -7.59 -9.68 4.02
N VAL A 794 -8.63 -9.21 3.33
CA VAL A 794 -8.54 -8.07 2.42
C VAL A 794 -8.48 -6.73 3.17
N VAL A 795 -9.33 -6.54 4.18
CA VAL A 795 -9.50 -5.22 4.83
C VAL A 795 -8.41 -4.87 5.82
N GLN A 796 -7.71 -5.88 6.39
CA GLN A 796 -6.63 -5.68 7.35
C GLN A 796 -5.47 -4.80 6.82
N HIS A 797 -5.34 -4.71 5.49
CA HIS A 797 -4.25 -3.97 4.85
C HIS A 797 -4.60 -2.55 4.39
N GLY A 798 -5.87 -2.11 4.47
CA GLY A 798 -6.25 -0.84 3.82
C GLY A 798 -7.52 -0.12 4.27
N SER A 799 -8.45 -0.76 4.98
CA SER A 799 -9.74 -0.12 5.32
C SER A 799 -10.05 -0.15 6.81
N VAL A 800 -9.74 0.94 7.50
CA VAL A 800 -10.04 1.11 8.93
C VAL A 800 -11.55 1.04 9.19
N SER A 801 -12.37 1.67 8.35
CA SER A 801 -13.83 1.67 8.51
C SER A 801 -14.41 0.25 8.44
N GLN A 802 -13.96 -0.58 7.50
CA GLN A 802 -14.41 -1.97 7.39
C GLN A 802 -13.90 -2.85 8.53
N LEU A 803 -12.67 -2.61 9.01
CA LEU A 803 -12.15 -3.29 10.20
C LEU A 803 -12.97 -2.97 11.46
N LEU A 804 -13.39 -1.72 11.64
CA LEU A 804 -14.26 -1.35 12.77
C LEU A 804 -15.62 -2.07 12.73
N LEU A 805 -16.18 -2.28 11.53
CA LEU A 805 -17.41 -3.06 11.36
C LEU A 805 -17.22 -4.54 11.76
N LEU A 806 -16.10 -5.16 11.37
CA LEU A 806 -15.75 -6.52 11.84
C LEU A 806 -15.49 -6.57 13.35
N GLY A 807 -14.91 -5.52 13.91
CA GLY A 807 -14.75 -5.36 15.37
C GLY A 807 -16.10 -5.33 16.08
N ARG A 808 -17.08 -4.57 15.56
CA ARG A 808 -18.46 -4.53 16.08
C ARG A 808 -19.13 -5.91 16.00
N LEU A 809 -18.96 -6.63 14.89
CA LEU A 809 -19.46 -8.00 14.73
C LEU A 809 -18.94 -8.91 15.84
N LEU A 810 -17.62 -8.94 16.04
CA LEU A 810 -16.98 -9.80 17.05
C LEU A 810 -17.37 -9.42 18.48
N GLN A 811 -17.38 -8.11 18.77
CA GLN A 811 -17.79 -7.62 20.09
C GLN A 811 -19.23 -7.97 20.42
N GLY A 812 -20.16 -7.79 19.48
CA GLY A 812 -21.57 -8.14 19.68
C GLY A 812 -21.79 -9.65 19.81
N THR A 813 -21.04 -10.44 19.04
CA THR A 813 -21.12 -11.91 19.06
C THR A 813 -20.64 -12.52 20.38
N ILE A 814 -19.63 -11.92 21.02
CA ILE A 814 -18.98 -12.46 22.23
C ILE A 814 -19.43 -11.67 23.48
N THR A 815 -20.70 -11.24 23.49
CA THR A 815 -21.34 -10.65 24.67
C THR A 815 -21.77 -11.73 25.65
N LEU A 816 -21.62 -11.45 26.96
CA LEU A 816 -22.04 -12.37 28.03
C LEU A 816 -23.52 -12.14 28.39
N PRO A 817 -24.30 -13.17 28.72
CA PRO A 817 -23.96 -14.61 28.69
C PRO A 817 -23.89 -15.13 27.25
N TRP A 818 -22.91 -16.00 26.96
CA TRP A 818 -22.78 -16.58 25.63
C TRP A 818 -23.89 -17.58 25.35
N ASN A 819 -24.51 -17.48 24.18
CA ASN A 819 -25.61 -18.34 23.75
C ASN A 819 -25.19 -19.22 22.56
N PHE A 820 -24.05 -19.91 22.62
CA PHE A 820 -23.64 -20.81 21.53
C PHE A 820 -24.38 -22.16 21.62
N SER A 821 -24.72 -22.72 20.45
CA SER A 821 -25.27 -24.07 20.35
C SER A 821 -24.22 -25.11 20.74
N SER A 822 -24.60 -26.09 21.56
CA SER A 822 -23.78 -27.26 21.93
C SER A 822 -23.73 -28.35 20.85
N HIS A 823 -24.55 -28.22 19.79
CA HIS A 823 -24.76 -29.28 18.83
C HIS A 823 -23.42 -29.68 18.17
N PRO A 824 -23.09 -30.98 18.00
CA PRO A 824 -21.75 -31.36 17.53
C PRO A 824 -21.41 -30.83 16.12
N ALA A 825 -22.41 -30.64 15.25
CA ALA A 825 -22.24 -30.02 13.93
C ALA A 825 -21.84 -28.54 13.97
N ALA A 826 -21.91 -27.87 15.13
CA ALA A 826 -21.46 -26.49 15.30
C ALA A 826 -19.96 -26.38 15.60
N THR A 827 -19.26 -27.47 15.92
CA THR A 827 -17.86 -27.47 16.35
C THR A 827 -16.96 -26.66 15.42
N GLY A 828 -16.93 -27.00 14.13
CA GLY A 828 -16.09 -26.35 13.13
C GLY A 828 -16.50 -24.90 12.88
N THR A 829 -17.80 -24.60 12.87
CA THR A 829 -18.33 -23.23 12.72
C THR A 829 -17.93 -22.36 13.91
N PHE A 830 -18.04 -22.88 15.13
CA PHE A 830 -17.65 -22.22 16.37
C PHE A 830 -16.15 -21.91 16.41
N PHE A 831 -15.29 -22.91 16.20
CA PHE A 831 -13.83 -22.69 16.22
C PHE A 831 -13.35 -21.82 15.06
N THR A 832 -14.05 -21.82 13.92
CA THR A 832 -13.79 -20.87 12.82
C THR A 832 -14.10 -19.43 13.24
N LEU A 833 -15.20 -19.19 13.96
CA LEU A 833 -15.51 -17.87 14.51
C LEU A 833 -14.47 -17.43 15.56
N MET A 834 -14.07 -18.34 16.46
CA MET A 834 -13.03 -18.05 17.46
C MET A 834 -11.69 -17.72 16.77
N LEU A 835 -11.33 -18.45 15.71
CA LEU A 835 -10.15 -18.18 14.88
C LEU A 835 -10.19 -16.79 14.24
N LEU A 836 -11.34 -16.39 13.66
CA LEU A 836 -11.51 -15.04 13.14
C LEU A 836 -11.29 -13.98 14.22
N GLY A 837 -11.84 -14.22 15.42
CA GLY A 837 -11.65 -13.35 16.58
C GLY A 837 -10.18 -13.18 16.98
N LEU A 838 -9.42 -14.28 17.09
CA LEU A 838 -8.00 -14.23 17.44
C LEU A 838 -7.15 -13.57 16.34
N LYS A 839 -7.43 -13.87 15.06
CA LYS A 839 -6.80 -13.18 13.92
C LYS A 839 -7.04 -11.67 13.98
N PHE A 840 -8.27 -11.26 14.29
CA PHE A 840 -8.62 -9.85 14.46
C PHE A 840 -7.87 -9.20 15.62
N CYS A 841 -7.75 -9.87 16.77
CA CYS A 841 -6.99 -9.36 17.91
C CYS A 841 -5.47 -9.29 17.63
N SER A 842 -4.96 -10.21 16.81
CA SER A 842 -3.56 -10.22 16.35
C SER A 842 -3.27 -9.21 15.23
N CYS A 843 -4.30 -8.53 14.71
CA CYS A 843 -4.14 -7.56 13.63
C CYS A 843 -3.30 -6.38 14.12
N LYS A 844 -2.03 -6.34 13.70
CA LYS A 844 -1.12 -5.23 13.95
C LYS A 844 -1.52 -4.06 13.03
N LEU A 845 -2.58 -3.32 13.37
CA LEU A 845 -2.84 -2.05 12.70
C LEU A 845 -1.78 -1.04 13.17
N GLN A 846 -0.69 -0.97 12.41
CA GLN A 846 0.53 -0.22 12.72
C GLN A 846 0.20 1.28 12.95
N GLY A 847 0.08 1.67 14.23
CA GLY A 847 0.12 3.06 14.69
C GLY A 847 -1.20 3.78 14.97
N SER A 848 -2.37 3.33 14.50
CA SER A 848 -3.65 4.09 14.67
C SER A 848 -4.47 3.66 15.89
N LEU A 849 -4.34 2.39 16.34
CA LEU A 849 -5.20 1.80 17.37
C LEU A 849 -4.50 1.60 18.72
N GLN A 850 -3.42 2.35 19.03
CA GLN A 850 -2.76 2.28 20.34
C GLN A 850 -3.75 2.55 21.50
N ASN A 851 -4.73 3.44 21.30
CA ASN A 851 -5.78 3.74 22.27
C ASN A 851 -6.87 2.65 22.38
N VAL A 852 -6.88 1.66 21.48
CA VAL A 852 -7.87 0.56 21.41
C VAL A 852 -7.24 -0.78 21.80
N MET A 853 -5.93 -0.84 22.09
CA MET A 853 -5.25 -2.10 22.47
C MET A 853 -5.87 -2.79 23.68
N ALA A 854 -6.32 -2.04 24.68
CA ALA A 854 -7.04 -2.60 25.82
C ALA A 854 -8.35 -3.28 25.38
N GLY A 855 -9.06 -2.71 24.39
CA GLY A 855 -10.26 -3.32 23.80
C GLY A 855 -9.99 -4.62 23.05
N PHE A 856 -8.87 -4.70 22.33
CA PHE A 856 -8.43 -5.94 21.68
C PHE A 856 -8.07 -7.03 22.70
N GLN A 857 -7.31 -6.69 23.74
CA GLN A 857 -6.96 -7.64 24.80
C GLN A 857 -8.20 -8.17 25.53
N LEU A 858 -9.17 -7.28 25.82
CA LEU A 858 -10.44 -7.68 26.43
C LEU A 858 -11.27 -8.59 25.51
N LEU A 859 -11.31 -8.29 24.21
CA LEU A 859 -11.99 -9.14 23.23
C LEU A 859 -11.31 -10.52 23.15
N GLU A 860 -9.99 -10.54 23.10
CA GLU A 860 -9.17 -11.75 23.08
C GLU A 860 -9.43 -12.62 24.31
N ASP A 861 -9.45 -12.04 25.50
CA ASP A 861 -9.80 -12.75 26.73
C ASP A 861 -11.21 -13.32 26.70
N ARG A 862 -12.18 -12.57 26.16
CA ARG A 862 -13.55 -13.09 25.96
C ARG A 862 -13.57 -14.26 24.98
N ILE A 863 -12.77 -14.22 23.92
CA ILE A 863 -12.62 -15.32 22.96
C ILE A 863 -12.03 -16.55 23.66
N TYR A 864 -10.97 -16.41 24.45
CA TYR A 864 -10.40 -17.50 25.24
C TYR A 864 -11.43 -18.11 26.18
N ARG A 865 -12.18 -17.25 26.91
CA ARG A 865 -13.18 -17.70 27.87
C ARG A 865 -14.34 -18.42 27.15
N ALA A 866 -14.81 -17.91 26.02
CA ALA A 866 -15.85 -18.56 25.21
C ALA A 866 -15.36 -19.90 24.64
N SER A 867 -14.14 -19.95 24.12
CA SER A 867 -13.50 -21.17 23.59
C SER A 867 -13.36 -22.25 24.66
N LEU A 868 -12.97 -21.87 25.89
CA LEU A 868 -12.95 -22.79 27.03
C LEU A 868 -14.37 -23.22 27.43
N GLY A 869 -15.35 -22.31 27.36
CA GLY A 869 -16.76 -22.58 27.62
C GLY A 869 -17.37 -23.65 26.71
N TRP A 870 -16.87 -23.83 25.48
CA TRP A 870 -17.27 -24.94 24.60
C TRP A 870 -17.10 -26.31 25.29
N PHE A 871 -16.03 -26.47 26.06
CA PHE A 871 -15.70 -27.72 26.76
C PHE A 871 -16.44 -27.91 28.08
N ALA A 872 -17.37 -27.01 28.44
CA ALA A 872 -18.25 -27.18 29.59
C ALA A 872 -19.35 -28.25 29.36
N HIS A 873 -19.55 -28.68 28.10
CA HIS A 873 -20.51 -29.73 27.73
C HIS A 873 -19.80 -31.07 27.50
N GLN A 874 -20.53 -32.19 27.60
CA GLN A 874 -19.97 -33.50 27.27
C GLN A 874 -19.79 -33.67 25.75
N PRO A 875 -18.78 -34.43 25.30
CA PRO A 875 -18.54 -34.64 23.88
C PRO A 875 -19.61 -35.55 23.28
N GLU A 876 -20.45 -35.00 22.40
CA GLU A 876 -21.48 -35.72 21.67
C GLU A 876 -21.07 -36.04 20.23
N TRP A 877 -21.71 -37.05 19.62
CA TRP A 877 -21.42 -37.49 18.27
C TRP A 877 -22.53 -37.06 17.32
N TYR A 878 -22.16 -36.66 16.11
CA TYR A 878 -23.10 -36.43 15.02
C TYR A 878 -22.78 -37.41 13.89
N ASP A 879 -23.73 -38.30 13.63
CA ASP A 879 -23.60 -39.37 12.65
C ASP A 879 -23.79 -38.78 11.24
N MET A 880 -22.70 -38.62 10.49
CA MET A 880 -22.65 -38.05 9.14
C MET A 880 -21.45 -38.59 8.35
N ASN A 881 -21.39 -38.24 7.06
CA ASN A 881 -20.33 -38.62 6.13
C ASN A 881 -18.91 -38.30 6.64
N LYS A 882 -17.94 -39.17 6.30
CA LYS A 882 -16.50 -39.01 6.59
C LYS A 882 -15.95 -37.61 6.26
N SER A 883 -16.38 -37.02 5.14
CA SER A 883 -15.95 -35.68 4.69
C SER A 883 -16.33 -34.58 5.67
N PHE A 884 -17.49 -34.69 6.32
CA PHE A 884 -17.95 -33.71 7.28
C PHE A 884 -17.08 -33.72 8.54
N ALA A 885 -16.84 -34.89 9.13
CA ALA A 885 -15.99 -35.04 10.31
C ALA A 885 -14.56 -34.52 10.08
N LEU A 886 -13.97 -34.78 8.90
CA LEU A 886 -12.66 -34.23 8.52
C LEU A 886 -12.67 -32.70 8.40
N SER A 887 -13.76 -32.11 7.88
CA SER A 887 -13.94 -30.65 7.80
C SER A 887 -14.05 -30.00 9.18
N GLU A 888 -14.73 -30.65 10.12
CA GLU A 888 -14.80 -30.19 11.52
C GLU A 888 -13.43 -30.27 12.18
N MET A 889 -12.75 -31.42 12.07
CA MET A 889 -11.38 -31.62 12.56
C MET A 889 -10.42 -30.55 12.01
N GLN A 890 -10.45 -30.30 10.70
CA GLN A 890 -9.58 -29.32 10.06
C GLN A 890 -9.83 -27.90 10.60
N SER A 891 -11.09 -27.53 10.87
CA SER A 891 -11.43 -26.24 11.46
C SER A 891 -10.82 -26.08 12.87
N VAL A 892 -10.89 -27.12 13.69
CA VAL A 892 -10.26 -27.14 15.03
C VAL A 892 -8.72 -27.10 14.91
N SER A 893 -8.13 -27.87 13.99
CA SER A 893 -6.68 -27.90 13.77
C SER A 893 -6.13 -26.54 13.32
N MET A 894 -6.86 -25.81 12.47
CA MET A 894 -6.50 -24.44 12.07
C MET A 894 -6.47 -23.48 13.26
N PHE A 895 -7.43 -23.63 14.19
CA PHE A 895 -7.44 -22.87 15.44
C PHE A 895 -6.25 -23.21 16.34
N VAL A 896 -5.93 -24.50 16.51
CA VAL A 896 -4.76 -24.97 17.27
C VAL A 896 -3.46 -24.44 16.67
N HIS A 897 -3.29 -24.53 15.36
CA HIS A 897 -2.10 -24.04 14.66
C HIS A 897 -1.92 -22.53 14.85
N HIS A 898 -3.01 -21.75 14.84
CA HIS A 898 -2.94 -20.31 15.13
C HIS A 898 -2.48 -20.04 16.57
N LEU A 899 -3.03 -20.76 17.56
CA LEU A 899 -2.62 -20.64 18.96
C LEU A 899 -1.14 -21.00 19.18
N LEU A 900 -0.61 -22.00 18.47
CA LEU A 900 0.80 -22.41 18.54
C LEU A 900 1.75 -21.39 17.91
N ASN A 901 1.36 -20.81 16.77
CA ASN A 901 2.19 -19.88 16.01
C ASN A 901 2.16 -18.44 16.53
N GLU A 902 1.29 -18.14 17.48
CA GLU A 902 1.29 -16.87 18.20
C GLU A 902 2.56 -16.78 19.06
N GLN A 903 3.69 -16.48 18.41
CA GLN A 903 4.93 -16.08 19.06
C GLN A 903 4.70 -14.70 19.67
N LEU A 904 4.73 -14.70 21.00
CA LEU A 904 4.78 -13.50 21.82
C LEU A 904 6.00 -12.67 21.38
N ASP A 905 5.80 -11.62 20.58
CA ASP A 905 6.70 -10.45 20.58
C ASP A 905 6.59 -9.80 21.97
N THR A 906 7.09 -10.49 23.00
CA THR A 906 7.33 -9.93 24.34
C THR A 906 8.75 -9.38 24.38
N SER A 907 9.08 -8.61 23.36
CA SER A 907 10.17 -7.66 23.41
C SER A 907 9.57 -6.32 23.02
N GLN A 908 9.63 -5.35 23.94
CA GLN A 908 9.02 -4.01 23.88
C GLN A 908 7.60 -3.84 24.47
N LEU A 909 7.39 -4.34 25.69
CA LEU A 909 6.56 -3.61 26.67
C LEU A 909 7.32 -3.52 27.99
N ASP A 910 8.54 -2.97 27.91
CA ASP A 910 9.16 -2.34 29.09
C ASP A 910 8.33 -1.09 29.43
N PHE A 911 7.39 -1.23 30.36
CA PHE A 911 6.93 -0.12 31.20
C PHE A 911 8.04 0.31 32.18
N LYS A 912 9.25 0.52 31.67
CA LYS A 912 10.40 1.11 32.37
C LYS A 912 10.89 2.29 31.54
N GLY A 913 10.20 3.43 31.63
CA GLY A 913 10.63 4.59 30.84
C GLY A 913 9.74 5.82 30.84
N ARG A 914 9.00 6.11 31.93
CA ARG A 914 8.59 7.47 32.31
C ARG A 914 8.05 7.43 33.73
N ALA A 915 8.97 7.31 34.68
CA ALA A 915 8.76 7.94 35.97
C ALA A 915 8.70 9.45 35.69
N LEU A 916 7.49 9.98 35.57
CA LEU A 916 7.27 11.35 35.97
C LEU A 916 7.58 11.35 37.47
N GLU A 917 8.66 12.02 37.85
CA GLU A 917 8.92 12.34 39.26
C GLU A 917 7.67 13.05 39.80
N ASN A 918 6.90 12.36 40.61
CA ASN A 918 6.11 12.90 41.70
C ASN A 918 5.70 11.73 42.59
N GLY A 919 6.27 11.72 43.79
CA GLY A 919 6.09 10.66 44.75
C GLY A 919 4.68 10.62 45.32
N SER A 920 4.08 9.43 45.33
CA SER A 920 3.29 8.91 46.45
C SER A 920 2.86 7.47 46.18
N SER A 921 2.99 6.63 47.21
CA SER A 921 2.42 5.28 47.37
C SER A 921 3.09 4.11 46.63
N LEU A 922 4.22 3.68 47.20
CA LEU A 922 4.48 2.26 47.43
C LEU A 922 3.38 1.76 48.41
N ASN A 923 2.66 0.70 48.08
CA ASN A 923 1.60 -0.01 48.85
C ASN A 923 0.14 0.13 48.36
N ASP A 924 -0.15 -0.23 47.11
CA ASP A 924 -1.52 -0.67 46.76
C ASP A 924 -1.51 -1.72 45.64
N VAL A 925 -1.13 -2.96 45.98
CA VAL A 925 -1.24 -4.12 45.08
C VAL A 925 -1.96 -5.23 45.84
N LYS A 926 -3.26 -5.02 46.08
CA LYS A 926 -4.22 -6.08 46.41
C LYS A 926 -5.40 -5.93 45.45
N ASP A 927 -5.68 -7.01 44.72
CA ASP A 927 -6.88 -7.28 43.92
C ASP A 927 -7.13 -6.41 42.68
N GLN A 928 -6.42 -6.74 41.59
CA GLN A 928 -6.88 -6.35 40.24
C GLN A 928 -8.01 -7.29 39.80
N HIS A 929 -9.26 -6.85 39.93
CA HIS A 929 -10.41 -7.56 39.38
C HIS A 929 -10.45 -7.40 37.85
N HIS A 930 -10.16 -8.47 37.11
CA HIS A 930 -10.22 -8.49 35.66
C HIS A 930 -11.68 -8.63 35.16
N PRO A 931 -12.16 -7.82 34.21
CA PRO A 931 -13.57 -7.82 33.78
C PRO A 931 -14.06 -9.14 33.15
N VAL A 932 -13.14 -9.99 32.70
CA VAL A 932 -13.45 -11.31 32.12
C VAL A 932 -13.15 -12.46 33.08
N TRP A 933 -12.14 -12.33 33.94
CA TRP A 933 -11.59 -13.45 34.72
C TRP A 933 -11.80 -13.30 36.23
N GLY A 934 -12.29 -12.15 36.69
CA GLY A 934 -12.45 -11.85 38.11
C GLY A 934 -11.11 -11.60 38.79
N GLN A 935 -11.01 -11.97 40.06
CA GLN A 935 -9.82 -11.77 40.88
C GLN A 935 -8.64 -12.61 40.35
N MET A 936 -7.51 -11.97 40.06
CA MET A 936 -6.31 -12.63 39.55
C MET A 936 -5.04 -12.12 40.24
N GLU A 937 -4.09 -13.02 40.47
CA GLU A 937 -2.76 -12.68 41.00
C GLU A 937 -1.85 -12.09 39.91
N CYS A 938 -1.62 -12.84 38.82
CA CYS A 938 -0.77 -12.43 37.70
C CYS A 938 -1.44 -12.75 36.34
N TYR A 939 -1.76 -11.71 35.58
CA TYR A 939 -2.46 -11.83 34.29
C TYR A 939 -1.67 -12.67 33.27
N ALA A 940 -0.37 -12.40 33.09
CA ALA A 940 0.46 -13.06 32.08
C ALA A 940 0.58 -14.58 32.32
N VAL A 941 0.87 -14.98 33.56
CA VAL A 941 0.94 -16.40 33.96
C VAL A 941 -0.42 -17.08 33.81
N GLY A 942 -1.49 -16.41 34.24
CA GLY A 942 -2.86 -16.92 34.07
C GLY A 942 -3.27 -17.09 32.61
N ARG A 943 -2.89 -16.15 31.73
CA ARG A 943 -3.15 -16.22 30.27
C ARG A 943 -2.47 -17.43 29.65
N GLU A 944 -1.19 -17.64 29.97
CA GLU A 944 -0.44 -18.78 29.45
C GLU A 944 -1.02 -20.12 29.92
N LYS A 945 -1.40 -20.26 31.21
CA LYS A 945 -2.08 -21.46 31.71
C LYS A 945 -3.40 -21.76 30.98
N ARG A 946 -4.22 -20.72 30.77
CA ARG A 946 -5.49 -20.83 30.02
C ARG A 946 -5.26 -21.23 28.56
N LYS A 947 -4.26 -20.64 27.90
CA LYS A 947 -3.86 -20.97 26.53
C LYS A 947 -3.40 -22.42 26.42
N GLN A 948 -2.56 -22.90 27.34
CA GLN A 948 -2.10 -24.29 27.37
C GLN A 948 -3.24 -25.30 27.60
N LEU A 949 -4.17 -24.97 28.51
CA LEU A 949 -5.37 -25.78 28.72
C LEU A 949 -6.22 -25.86 27.44
N LEU A 950 -6.46 -24.71 26.79
CA LEU A 950 -7.25 -24.65 25.56
C LEU A 950 -6.58 -25.42 24.41
N LEU A 951 -5.27 -25.27 24.24
CA LEU A 951 -4.48 -26.03 23.26
C LEU A 951 -4.66 -27.54 23.45
N MET A 952 -4.54 -28.04 24.68
CA MET A 952 -4.71 -29.46 25.00
C MET A 952 -6.13 -29.95 24.68
N LEU A 953 -7.15 -29.19 25.09
CA LEU A 953 -8.55 -29.54 24.85
C LEU A 953 -8.92 -29.54 23.35
N CYS A 954 -8.48 -28.53 22.60
CA CYS A 954 -8.71 -28.46 21.16
C CYS A 954 -7.94 -29.54 20.39
N GLN A 955 -6.70 -29.86 20.78
CA GLN A 955 -5.96 -30.96 20.16
C GLN A 955 -6.68 -32.30 20.39
N HIS A 956 -7.14 -32.55 21.62
CA HIS A 956 -7.93 -33.74 21.93
C HIS A 956 -9.23 -33.81 21.11
N GLU A 957 -9.92 -32.67 20.91
CA GLU A 957 -11.13 -32.64 20.08
C GLU A 957 -10.83 -32.91 18.60
N ALA A 958 -9.74 -32.36 18.07
CA ALA A 958 -9.29 -32.66 16.71
C ALA A 958 -8.96 -34.16 16.54
N ASP A 959 -8.20 -34.74 17.47
CA ASP A 959 -7.86 -36.17 17.46
C ASP A 959 -9.12 -37.05 17.55
N ARG A 960 -10.08 -36.65 18.38
CA ARG A 960 -11.37 -37.33 18.51
C ARG A 960 -12.16 -37.33 17.20
N LEU A 961 -12.22 -36.20 16.50
CA LEU A 961 -12.90 -36.07 15.22
C LEU A 961 -12.19 -36.83 14.09
N ASP A 962 -10.86 -36.90 14.12
CA ASP A 962 -10.07 -37.68 13.16
C ASP A 962 -10.34 -39.18 13.32
N VAL A 963 -10.31 -39.69 14.56
CA VAL A 963 -10.65 -41.08 14.88
C VAL A 963 -12.08 -41.40 14.45
N TRP A 964 -13.03 -40.46 14.63
CA TRP A 964 -14.41 -40.65 14.17
C TRP A 964 -14.53 -40.69 12.64
N ALA A 965 -13.77 -39.87 11.93
CA ALA A 965 -13.72 -39.90 10.48
C ALA A 965 -13.06 -41.19 9.95
N GLN A 966 -12.13 -41.78 10.71
CA GLN A 966 -11.28 -42.89 10.28
C GLN A 966 -11.06 -43.94 11.37
N PRO A 967 -12.12 -44.63 11.86
CA PRO A 967 -12.02 -45.52 13.01
C PRO A 967 -11.18 -46.77 12.77
N THR A 968 -10.92 -47.12 11.51
CA THR A 968 -10.15 -48.30 11.09
C THR A 968 -8.71 -48.00 10.70
N ALA A 969 -8.31 -46.72 10.65
CA ALA A 969 -6.93 -46.33 10.30
C ALA A 969 -5.95 -46.67 11.44
N LYS A 970 -4.80 -47.26 11.11
CA LYS A 970 -3.79 -47.74 12.08
C LYS A 970 -2.72 -46.70 12.45
N GLU A 971 -2.97 -45.41 12.21
CA GLU A 971 -1.99 -44.36 12.53
C GLU A 971 -2.20 -43.84 13.96
N SER A 972 -1.22 -44.15 14.83
CA SER A 972 -1.14 -43.62 16.18
C SER A 972 -0.75 -42.15 16.13
N THR A 973 -1.72 -41.23 16.15
CA THR A 973 -1.45 -39.85 16.54
C THR A 973 -0.76 -39.87 17.91
N SER A 974 0.41 -39.21 17.98
CA SER A 974 1.26 -39.19 19.17
C SER A 974 0.49 -38.60 20.34
N ARG A 975 0.01 -39.45 21.25
CA ARG A 975 -0.62 -38.99 22.50
C ARG A 975 0.36 -38.07 23.22
N LEU A 976 -0.01 -36.81 23.41
CA LEU A 976 0.75 -35.86 24.22
C LEU A 976 1.03 -36.50 25.60
N LYS A 977 2.30 -36.81 25.89
CA LYS A 977 2.71 -37.28 27.21
C LYS A 977 2.68 -36.11 28.18
N ILE A 978 1.53 -35.91 28.83
CA ILE A 978 1.31 -34.88 29.84
C ILE A 978 1.70 -35.47 31.21
N SER A 979 2.54 -34.76 31.98
CA SER A 979 2.95 -35.17 33.33
C SER A 979 1.79 -35.08 34.32
N SER A 980 1.86 -35.85 35.42
CA SER A 980 0.85 -35.84 36.49
C SER A 980 0.64 -34.44 37.09
N GLU A 981 1.71 -33.68 37.29
CA GLU A 981 1.67 -32.30 37.80
C GLU A 981 0.90 -31.36 36.85
N LYS A 982 1.11 -31.48 35.53
CA LYS A 982 0.40 -30.68 34.54
C LYS A 982 -1.10 -30.99 34.50
N TRP A 983 -1.50 -32.24 34.75
CA TRP A 983 -2.92 -32.60 34.84
C TRP A 983 -3.62 -31.94 36.02
N VAL A 984 -2.93 -31.83 37.16
CA VAL A 984 -3.41 -31.11 38.34
C VAL A 984 -3.56 -29.62 38.03
N ASP A 985 -2.57 -29.01 37.38
CA ASP A 985 -2.65 -27.60 36.97
C ASP A 985 -3.79 -27.33 35.98
N PHE A 986 -4.03 -28.23 35.03
CA PHE A 986 -5.17 -28.14 34.12
C PHE A 986 -6.51 -28.24 34.84
N ALA A 987 -6.64 -29.12 35.84
CA ALA A 987 -7.84 -29.25 36.65
C ALA A 987 -8.15 -27.96 37.43
N ARG A 988 -7.15 -27.40 38.12
CA ARG A 988 -7.27 -26.13 38.86
C ARG A 988 -7.61 -24.97 37.94
N THR A 989 -6.92 -24.87 36.79
CA THR A 989 -7.18 -23.83 35.80
C THR A 989 -8.60 -23.94 35.25
N ALA A 990 -9.04 -25.14 34.85
CA ALA A 990 -10.39 -25.38 34.37
C ALA A 990 -11.45 -24.97 35.41
N PHE A 991 -11.26 -25.39 36.67
CA PHE A 991 -12.18 -25.10 37.76
C PHE A 991 -12.28 -23.59 38.05
N SER A 992 -11.16 -22.87 37.99
CA SER A 992 -11.13 -21.41 38.18
C SER A 992 -11.86 -20.64 37.08
N VAL A 993 -11.93 -21.20 35.86
CA VAL A 993 -12.64 -20.59 34.73
C VAL A 993 -14.14 -20.88 34.82
N ASP A 994 -14.50 -22.16 34.92
CA ASP A 994 -15.85 -22.66 35.12
C ASP A 994 -15.78 -24.12 35.64
N PRO A 995 -16.32 -24.44 36.83
CA PRO A 995 -16.31 -25.79 37.39
C PRO A 995 -16.85 -26.88 36.45
N ARG A 996 -17.79 -26.53 35.56
CA ARG A 996 -18.34 -27.47 34.56
C ARG A 996 -17.26 -28.00 33.62
N ILE A 997 -16.29 -27.16 33.25
CA ILE A 997 -15.16 -27.57 32.40
C ILE A 997 -14.31 -28.61 33.12
N ALA A 998 -14.06 -28.45 34.42
CA ALA A 998 -13.27 -29.41 35.20
C ALA A 998 -13.95 -30.79 35.30
N PHE A 999 -15.28 -30.82 35.50
CA PHE A 999 -16.05 -32.07 35.47
C PHE A 999 -16.01 -32.75 34.10
N CYS A 1000 -16.22 -31.97 33.05
CA CYS A 1000 -16.18 -32.41 31.67
C CYS A 1000 -14.78 -32.85 31.21
N LEU A 1001 -13.72 -32.29 31.81
CA LEU A 1001 -12.33 -32.70 31.62
C LEU A 1001 -12.10 -34.10 32.21
N ALA A 1002 -12.56 -34.36 33.44
CA ALA A 1002 -12.49 -35.69 34.06
C ALA A 1002 -13.29 -36.76 33.29
N ALA A 1003 -14.40 -36.37 32.65
CA ALA A 1003 -15.19 -37.25 31.80
C ALA A 1003 -14.48 -37.61 30.48
N ARG A 1004 -13.74 -36.67 29.88
CA ARG A 1004 -12.95 -36.90 28.64
C ARG A 1004 -11.76 -37.82 28.87
N PHE A 1005 -11.16 -37.79 30.06
CA PHE A 1005 -9.99 -38.61 30.43
C PHE A 1005 -10.29 -39.56 31.60
N PRO A 1006 -11.18 -40.55 31.43
CA PRO A 1006 -11.67 -41.38 32.52
C PRO A 1006 -10.60 -42.27 33.16
N THR A 1007 -9.49 -42.52 32.45
CA THR A 1007 -8.38 -43.37 32.91
C THR A 1007 -7.33 -42.62 33.75
N ASN A 1008 -7.45 -41.29 33.88
CA ASN A 1008 -6.48 -40.47 34.61
C ASN A 1008 -6.90 -40.28 36.08
N ASN A 1009 -6.28 -41.05 36.99
CA ASN A 1009 -6.61 -41.02 38.41
C ASN A 1009 -6.20 -39.71 39.11
N HIS A 1010 -5.09 -39.09 38.71
CA HIS A 1010 -4.62 -37.83 39.31
C HIS A 1010 -5.59 -36.68 39.03
N LEU A 1011 -6.10 -36.61 37.79
CA LEU A 1011 -7.11 -35.64 37.40
C LEU A 1011 -8.40 -35.81 38.22
N LYS A 1012 -8.89 -37.05 38.38
CA LYS A 1012 -10.10 -37.33 39.18
C LYS A 1012 -9.91 -36.97 40.66
N ALA A 1013 -8.76 -37.29 41.24
CA ALA A 1013 -8.45 -36.98 42.63
C ALA A 1013 -8.48 -35.46 42.88
N GLU A 1014 -7.82 -34.68 42.02
CA GLU A 1014 -7.80 -33.22 42.15
C GLU A 1014 -9.19 -32.60 41.95
N VAL A 1015 -9.97 -33.03 40.95
CA VAL A 1015 -11.35 -32.54 40.76
C VAL A 1015 -12.23 -32.88 41.96
N THR A 1016 -12.06 -34.07 42.55
CA THR A 1016 -12.78 -34.44 43.78
C THR A 1016 -12.40 -33.53 44.95
N GLN A 1017 -11.10 -33.22 45.11
CA GLN A 1017 -10.60 -32.33 46.14
C GLN A 1017 -11.07 -30.89 45.96
N LEU A 1018 -11.19 -30.38 44.73
CA LEU A 1018 -11.67 -29.01 44.47
C LEU A 1018 -13.18 -28.84 44.73
N VAL A 1019 -13.93 -29.93 44.72
CA VAL A 1019 -15.39 -29.94 44.93
C VAL A 1019 -15.74 -30.14 46.40
N GLN A 1020 -14.92 -30.89 47.13
CA GLN A 1020 -14.98 -31.02 48.59
C GLN A 1020 -14.57 -29.71 49.25
#